data_AF-N6UQ85-F1
#
_entry.id   AF-N6UQ85-F1
#
_cell.length_a   1.000
_cell.length_b   1.000
_cell.length_c   1.000
_cell.angle_alpha   90.00
_cell.angle_beta   90.00
_cell.angle_gamma   90.00
#
_symmetry.space_group_name_H-M   'P 1'
#
loop_
_entity.id
_entity.type
_entity.pdbx_description
1 polymer ?
#
loop_
_entity_poly.entity_id
_entity_poly.type
_entity_poly.pdbx_seq_one_letter_code
_entity_poly.pdbx_strand_id
1 'polypeptide(L)'
;MRVQPVQWTFENIDNLNNENELSHLADFLSKKRFDLLINIPMRNGGARRVSSFMTHGYRTRRLAIDYSIPLITDVKCTKLLVEAIRLIGKAPPMKTHTDCMSSRNILKLPGFIDAHVHVREPGATHKEDYASCSAAALAGGVTLILAMPNTNPAIVDEEAFLQVKKLAKEGARCDYALFVGASSDNASTICELANDAAGLKMYLNETFTTLRLNDLNVWNKHLNSWPKRAPLCVHAEGQTTAAIVLLASFINRPIHICHVARKEEILIIKAAKEKGMKITCEVCPHHLFLSSSDVPKLGVKKSQMLVSPEDQQALWDNLHVIDCFATDHAPHTVEEKLSENPPPGFPGLETILPLLLNAVNEGRLTLEDVINKFHKNPRKIFSLPEQFNTYVEVDMDEEWVIPDAMPYSKAKWTPFAGKKIKGAVHRVVLRGEVAYVDGKILVQPGFGKNVREWERRHFASSHSASLNELRPSSALERAVSPLPNSLMERFDYDADGPTNEMFSRLLSADNKVHFAGDAPERNLISPIPPLRVRTESYTLHEKQKAKGDSGFLSAPTIQAEVHQHFPHGLTGKHILSVDMFTKEQLNYIFNLAQTFRMYVSKDRPLDHVLKGKLMASIFYEVSTRTCCSFSAAMQRLGGRVIYMNESTSSAQKGETLEDSIATLAGYADVVVLRHPSPGSVLKASQHCRKPVLNAGDGVGEHPSQALLDVFTIREEIGTVNGLVITLVGDLKNGRTVHSLARLLTLYNVHLRYVSPANLKMPNNITKFVAGKGIHQQEFDTLEEVLPDTDVLYVTRIQRERFESQEEYDKACGHFVVTPQLMTRAKRRMVVMHPLPRVFEISPEFDSDPRAAYFRQTECGMYVRMALLAMVLGKC
;
A
#
# COMPACT_ATOMS: atom_id res chain seq x y z
N MET A 1 12.10 -13.03 45.73
CA MET A 1 10.67 -13.36 45.49
C MET A 1 10.41 -14.81 45.91
N ARG A 2 9.23 -15.14 46.44
CA ARG A 2 8.75 -16.53 46.48
C ARG A 2 8.01 -16.80 45.17
N VAL A 3 8.62 -17.55 44.26
CA VAL A 3 7.93 -18.02 43.05
C VAL A 3 7.19 -19.30 43.41
N GLN A 4 5.86 -19.29 43.37
CA GLN A 4 5.04 -20.48 43.58
C GLN A 4 4.67 -21.09 42.22
N PRO A 5 5.26 -22.23 41.81
CA PRO A 5 4.90 -22.87 40.55
C PRO A 5 3.49 -23.48 40.66
N VAL A 6 2.62 -23.13 39.73
CA VAL A 6 1.32 -23.80 39.53
C VAL A 6 1.47 -24.72 38.33
N GLN A 7 1.66 -26.02 38.58
CA GLN A 7 1.73 -27.03 37.53
C GLN A 7 0.31 -27.47 37.16
N TRP A 8 -0.09 -27.23 35.91
CA TRP A 8 -1.39 -27.65 35.37
C TRP A 8 -1.17 -28.64 34.21
N THR A 9 -1.48 -29.91 34.43
CA THR A 9 -1.28 -30.99 33.46
C THR A 9 -2.54 -31.20 32.63
N PHE A 10 -2.48 -30.86 31.34
CA PHE A 10 -3.58 -31.05 30.39
C PHE A 10 -3.90 -32.52 30.06
N GLU A 11 -3.17 -33.48 30.62
CA GLU A 11 -3.15 -34.90 30.21
C GLU A 11 -4.31 -35.74 30.79
N ASN A 12 -5.10 -35.19 31.72
CA ASN A 12 -6.26 -35.87 32.32
C ASN A 12 -7.62 -35.44 31.72
N ILE A 13 -7.63 -34.63 30.65
CA ILE A 13 -8.81 -33.88 30.19
C ILE A 13 -9.77 -34.69 29.28
N ASP A 14 -9.36 -35.86 28.80
CA ASP A 14 -10.12 -36.68 27.83
C ASP A 14 -11.37 -37.38 28.40
N ASN A 15 -11.69 -37.22 29.69
CA ASN A 15 -12.95 -37.68 30.29
C ASN A 15 -13.66 -36.54 31.06
N LEU A 16 -14.96 -36.38 30.79
CA LEU A 16 -15.95 -35.48 31.43
C LEU A 16 -15.88 -33.97 31.09
N ASN A 17 -16.81 -33.52 30.23
CA ASN A 17 -17.50 -32.21 30.22
C ASN A 17 -16.67 -30.92 30.50
N ASN A 18 -15.65 -30.63 29.69
CA ASN A 18 -14.67 -29.57 29.93
C ASN A 18 -14.91 -28.22 29.21
N GLU A 19 -16.00 -27.52 29.50
CA GLU A 19 -16.06 -26.04 29.33
C GLU A 19 -15.78 -25.28 30.65
N ASN A 20 -16.15 -25.85 31.80
CA ASN A 20 -16.00 -25.21 33.12
C ASN A 20 -14.55 -24.99 33.56
N GLU A 21 -13.59 -25.83 33.15
CA GLU A 21 -12.18 -25.56 33.44
C GLU A 21 -11.60 -24.40 32.61
N LEU A 22 -12.07 -24.24 31.36
CA LEU A 22 -11.66 -23.13 30.50
C LEU A 22 -12.22 -21.79 31.00
N SER A 23 -13.47 -21.78 31.47
CA SER A 23 -14.03 -20.58 32.10
C SER A 23 -13.30 -20.27 33.41
N HIS A 24 -13.01 -21.26 34.25
CA HIS A 24 -12.23 -21.09 35.49
C HIS A 24 -10.82 -20.53 35.21
N LEU A 25 -10.10 -21.05 34.20
CA LEU A 25 -8.78 -20.51 33.81
C LEU A 25 -8.87 -19.08 33.26
N ALA A 26 -9.86 -18.78 32.42
CA ALA A 26 -10.13 -17.42 31.96
C ALA A 26 -10.43 -16.47 33.13
N ASP A 27 -11.09 -16.97 34.18
CA ASP A 27 -11.45 -16.23 35.38
C ASP A 27 -10.25 -15.97 36.31
N PHE A 28 -9.25 -16.86 36.36
CA PHE A 28 -7.97 -16.59 37.04
C PHE A 28 -7.08 -15.60 36.27
N LEU A 29 -7.10 -15.67 34.94
CA LEU A 29 -6.36 -14.73 34.08
C LEU A 29 -7.02 -13.33 34.11
N SER A 30 -8.37 -13.24 34.08
CA SER A 30 -9.11 -11.98 34.18
C SER A 30 -8.90 -11.27 35.52
N LYS A 31 -8.81 -12.06 36.61
CA LYS A 31 -8.51 -11.59 37.97
C LYS A 31 -7.01 -11.37 38.21
N LYS A 32 -6.18 -11.40 37.16
CA LYS A 32 -4.72 -11.16 37.17
C LYS A 32 -3.96 -11.93 38.26
N ARG A 33 -4.32 -13.20 38.49
CA ARG A 33 -3.69 -14.05 39.51
C ARG A 33 -2.36 -14.71 39.05
N PHE A 34 -1.82 -14.27 37.92
CA PHE A 34 -0.54 -14.74 37.37
C PHE A 34 0.26 -13.54 36.83
N ASP A 35 1.47 -13.31 37.36
CA ASP A 35 2.37 -12.24 36.91
C ASP A 35 3.15 -12.60 35.63
N LEU A 36 3.29 -13.90 35.35
CA LEU A 36 4.01 -14.45 34.20
C LEU A 36 3.44 -15.83 33.84
N LEU A 37 3.16 -16.04 32.56
CA LEU A 37 2.78 -17.35 32.01
C LEU A 37 3.92 -17.91 31.14
N ILE A 38 4.28 -19.16 31.39
CA ILE A 38 5.19 -19.94 30.52
C ILE A 38 4.35 -21.04 29.86
N ASN A 39 4.18 -20.99 28.55
CA ASN A 39 3.35 -21.94 27.79
C ASN A 39 4.10 -22.39 26.53
N ILE A 40 4.86 -23.48 26.70
CA ILE A 40 5.78 -24.00 25.70
C ILE A 40 5.02 -24.93 24.74
N PRO A 41 5.11 -24.75 23.40
CA PRO A 41 4.51 -25.68 22.45
C PRO A 41 5.25 -27.03 22.46
N MET A 42 4.51 -28.12 22.27
CA MET A 42 5.08 -29.48 22.20
C MET A 42 6.11 -29.59 21.06
N ARG A 43 7.23 -30.29 21.34
CA ARG A 43 8.39 -30.38 20.42
C ARG A 43 8.13 -31.12 19.11
N ASN A 44 7.18 -32.05 19.07
CA ASN A 44 7.05 -33.02 17.99
C ASN A 44 6.09 -32.54 16.89
N GLY A 45 6.46 -31.44 16.23
CA GLY A 45 5.78 -30.93 15.04
C GLY A 45 6.66 -29.91 14.35
N GLY A 46 7.33 -30.31 13.26
CA GLY A 46 8.25 -29.50 12.46
C GLY A 46 7.53 -28.43 11.63
N ALA A 47 6.62 -27.69 12.25
CA ALA A 47 5.59 -26.85 11.65
C ALA A 47 4.63 -27.62 10.69
N ARG A 48 3.82 -26.94 9.86
CA ARG A 48 2.46 -27.37 9.37
C ARG A 48 1.77 -28.28 10.38
N ARG A 49 1.02 -27.65 11.29
CA ARG A 49 -0.41 -27.83 11.17
C ARG A 49 -1.13 -26.49 11.12
N VAL A 50 -2.14 -26.52 10.25
CA VAL A 50 -3.12 -25.49 9.92
C VAL A 50 -3.78 -24.94 11.18
N SER A 51 -4.36 -23.74 11.08
CA SER A 51 -5.22 -23.12 12.10
C SER A 51 -6.57 -23.85 12.30
N SER A 52 -6.59 -25.18 12.23
CA SER A 52 -7.78 -26.04 12.31
C SER A 52 -7.96 -26.74 13.66
N PHE A 53 -7.03 -26.57 14.60
CA PHE A 53 -7.18 -27.03 15.99
C PHE A 53 -6.92 -25.88 16.97
N MET A 54 -7.97 -25.43 17.65
CA MET A 54 -7.87 -24.54 18.82
C MET A 54 -7.41 -25.34 20.05
N THR A 55 -6.14 -25.79 20.07
CA THR A 55 -5.62 -26.52 21.22
C THR A 55 -5.73 -25.70 22.50
N HIS A 56 -5.91 -26.34 23.65
CA HIS A 56 -6.03 -25.65 24.94
C HIS A 56 -4.85 -24.70 25.20
N GLY A 57 -3.62 -25.14 24.95
CA GLY A 57 -2.43 -24.27 25.01
C GLY A 57 -2.44 -23.10 24.01
N TYR A 58 -3.12 -23.17 22.87
CA TYR A 58 -3.35 -21.99 22.02
C TYR A 58 -4.38 -21.03 22.64
N ARG A 59 -5.52 -21.56 23.14
CA ARG A 59 -6.55 -20.76 23.83
C ARG A 59 -5.97 -20.03 25.04
N THR A 60 -5.23 -20.72 25.91
CA THR A 60 -4.59 -20.12 27.10
C THR A 60 -3.57 -19.03 26.74
N ARG A 61 -2.75 -19.24 25.70
CA ARG A 61 -1.82 -18.20 25.21
C ARG A 61 -2.54 -16.98 24.65
N ARG A 62 -3.69 -17.16 24.01
CA ARG A 62 -4.52 -16.06 23.53
C ARG A 62 -5.15 -15.28 24.70
N LEU A 63 -5.73 -15.96 25.68
CA LEU A 63 -6.27 -15.35 26.90
C LEU A 63 -5.21 -14.56 27.70
N ALA A 64 -3.97 -15.08 27.81
CA ALA A 64 -2.89 -14.35 28.46
C ALA A 64 -2.56 -13.02 27.74
N ILE A 65 -2.56 -13.01 26.41
CA ILE A 65 -2.42 -11.77 25.61
C ILE A 65 -3.61 -10.83 25.86
N ASP A 66 -4.83 -11.36 25.83
CA ASP A 66 -6.07 -10.56 25.97
C ASP A 66 -6.25 -9.95 27.38
N TYR A 67 -5.67 -10.56 28.43
CA TYR A 67 -5.62 -10.02 29.79
C TYR A 67 -4.30 -9.29 30.14
N SER A 68 -3.41 -9.09 29.17
CA SER A 68 -2.11 -8.41 29.32
C SER A 68 -1.17 -9.06 30.35
N ILE A 69 -1.16 -10.40 30.42
CA ILE A 69 -0.24 -11.18 31.26
C ILE A 69 1.00 -11.54 30.43
N PRO A 70 2.23 -11.22 30.89
CA PRO A 70 3.48 -11.60 30.22
C PRO A 70 3.52 -13.08 29.87
N LEU A 71 3.91 -13.39 28.62
CA LEU A 71 3.90 -14.74 28.07
C LEU A 71 5.26 -15.10 27.46
N ILE A 72 5.80 -16.26 27.84
CA ILE A 72 6.99 -16.87 27.22
C ILE A 72 6.61 -18.21 26.57
N THR A 73 7.01 -18.38 25.31
CA THR A 73 6.73 -19.57 24.49
C THR A 73 7.96 -20.36 24.07
N ASP A 74 9.18 -19.85 24.31
CA ASP A 74 10.44 -20.55 24.04
C ASP A 74 11.17 -21.00 25.31
N VAL A 75 11.72 -22.22 25.27
CA VAL A 75 12.37 -22.87 26.41
C VAL A 75 13.80 -22.37 26.67
N LYS A 76 14.51 -21.86 25.65
CA LYS A 76 15.83 -21.23 25.84
C LYS A 76 15.65 -19.86 26.48
N CYS A 77 14.72 -19.05 25.98
CA CYS A 77 14.35 -17.76 26.58
C CYS A 77 13.88 -17.93 28.02
N THR A 78 13.06 -18.95 28.31
CA THR A 78 12.66 -19.29 29.69
C THR A 78 13.88 -19.58 30.58
N LYS A 79 14.81 -20.44 30.12
CA LYS A 79 16.03 -20.77 30.89
C LYS A 79 16.90 -19.54 31.15
N LEU A 80 17.11 -18.70 30.14
CA LEU A 80 17.89 -17.46 30.26
C LEU A 80 17.24 -16.47 31.23
N LEU A 81 15.91 -16.31 31.22
CA LEU A 81 15.21 -15.45 32.17
C LEU A 81 15.30 -15.99 33.61
N VAL A 82 15.10 -17.30 33.81
CA VAL A 82 15.20 -17.92 35.13
C VAL A 82 16.61 -17.77 35.70
N GLU A 83 17.65 -17.98 34.89
CA GLU A 83 19.03 -17.81 35.31
C GLU A 83 19.39 -16.34 35.55
N ALA A 84 18.90 -15.41 34.71
CA ALA A 84 19.08 -13.97 34.94
C ALA A 84 18.40 -13.51 36.24
N ILE A 85 17.18 -13.97 36.53
CA ILE A 85 16.50 -13.68 37.81
C ILE A 85 17.27 -14.29 38.99
N ARG A 86 17.84 -15.49 38.84
CA ARG A 86 18.67 -16.15 39.86
C ARG A 86 19.95 -15.35 40.16
N LEU A 87 20.62 -14.83 39.13
CA LEU A 87 21.84 -14.04 39.25
C LEU A 87 21.60 -12.61 39.75
N ILE A 88 20.49 -11.97 39.35
CA ILE A 88 20.17 -10.58 39.70
C ILE A 88 19.55 -10.49 41.11
N GLY A 89 18.81 -11.51 41.56
CA GLY A 89 18.20 -11.60 42.91
C GLY A 89 17.03 -10.64 43.17
N LYS A 90 16.83 -9.65 42.32
CA LYS A 90 15.75 -8.63 42.34
C LYS A 90 15.09 -8.52 40.96
N ALA A 91 13.99 -7.76 40.86
CA ALA A 91 13.35 -7.50 39.58
C ALA A 91 14.33 -6.79 38.61
N PRO A 92 14.47 -7.25 37.35
CA PRO A 92 15.34 -6.60 36.38
C PRO A 92 14.75 -5.26 35.91
N PRO A 93 15.58 -4.21 35.70
CA PRO A 93 15.11 -2.93 35.17
C PRO A 93 14.77 -3.05 33.67
N MET A 94 13.48 -3.05 33.36
CA MET A 94 12.97 -3.17 31.98
C MET A 94 12.85 -1.82 31.28
N LYS A 95 13.39 -1.68 30.06
CA LYS A 95 13.12 -0.55 29.17
C LYS A 95 11.75 -0.74 28.49
N THR A 96 10.70 -0.24 29.11
CA THR A 96 9.30 -0.38 28.63
C THR A 96 8.97 0.40 27.34
N HIS A 97 9.90 1.23 26.85
CA HIS A 97 9.79 2.04 25.63
C HIS A 97 10.45 1.40 24.39
N THR A 98 10.73 0.10 24.44
CA THR A 98 11.44 -0.64 23.40
C THR A 98 10.75 -1.99 23.19
N ASP A 99 10.22 -2.23 21.98
CA ASP A 99 9.60 -3.51 21.59
C ASP A 99 10.59 -4.42 20.83
N CYS A 100 11.51 -3.85 20.03
CA CYS A 100 12.73 -4.54 19.60
C CYS A 100 13.97 -3.65 19.61
N MET A 101 15.15 -4.27 19.70
CA MET A 101 16.44 -3.67 19.39
C MET A 101 17.18 -4.59 18.41
N SER A 102 17.55 -4.04 17.26
CA SER A 102 18.56 -4.63 16.37
C SER A 102 19.86 -3.84 16.51
N SER A 103 21.00 -4.51 16.31
CA SER A 103 22.32 -3.88 16.30
C SER A 103 22.77 -3.45 14.89
N ARG A 104 21.86 -3.40 13.92
CA ARG A 104 22.16 -3.17 12.50
C ARG A 104 21.46 -1.93 11.95
N ASN A 105 22.17 -1.15 11.13
CA ASN A 105 21.66 0.04 10.46
C ASN A 105 20.77 -0.30 9.24
N ILE A 106 19.48 -0.56 9.48
CA ILE A 106 18.49 -0.75 8.41
C ILE A 106 17.97 0.61 7.91
N LEU A 107 18.20 0.91 6.63
CA LEU A 107 17.65 2.10 5.96
C LEU A 107 16.48 1.75 5.04
N LYS A 108 15.47 2.61 5.01
CA LYS A 108 14.29 2.48 4.13
C LYS A 108 14.40 3.44 2.95
N LEU A 109 14.40 2.89 1.74
CA LEU A 109 14.65 3.54 0.46
C LEU A 109 13.41 3.39 -0.47
N PRO A 110 13.25 4.24 -1.51
CA PRO A 110 12.22 4.02 -2.52
C PRO A 110 12.45 2.71 -3.30
N GLY A 111 11.42 2.24 -4.00
CA GLY A 111 11.55 1.15 -4.97
C GLY A 111 12.39 1.57 -6.17
N PHE A 112 13.50 0.88 -6.44
CA PHE A 112 14.43 1.26 -7.51
C PHE A 112 13.96 0.81 -8.91
N ILE A 113 14.41 1.54 -9.93
CA ILE A 113 13.98 1.42 -11.31
C ILE A 113 15.19 1.11 -12.19
N ASP A 114 15.19 -0.05 -12.85
CA ASP A 114 16.22 -0.37 -13.85
C ASP A 114 15.71 -0.11 -15.26
N ALA A 115 16.40 0.77 -15.99
CA ALA A 115 16.02 1.20 -17.33
C ALA A 115 16.52 0.27 -18.45
N HIS A 116 17.37 -0.72 -18.16
CA HIS A 116 18.03 -1.53 -19.19
C HIS A 116 18.14 -3.01 -18.80
N VAL A 117 17.11 -3.79 -19.14
CA VAL A 117 17.04 -5.22 -18.76
C VAL A 117 16.71 -6.10 -19.97
N HIS A 118 17.52 -7.13 -20.21
CA HIS A 118 17.29 -8.13 -21.27
C HIS A 118 16.65 -9.39 -20.69
N VAL A 119 15.32 -9.47 -20.75
CA VAL A 119 14.54 -10.57 -20.14
C VAL A 119 14.63 -11.89 -20.90
N ARG A 120 15.09 -11.89 -22.16
CA ARG A 120 15.32 -13.07 -23.03
C ARG A 120 14.07 -13.90 -23.40
N GLU A 121 12.89 -13.51 -22.92
CA GLU A 121 11.60 -14.09 -23.26
C GLU A 121 10.79 -13.13 -24.16
N PRO A 122 10.29 -13.55 -25.33
CA PRO A 122 10.34 -14.90 -25.92
C PRO A 122 11.70 -15.30 -26.50
N GLY A 123 11.87 -16.61 -26.70
CA GLY A 123 12.86 -17.21 -27.59
C GLY A 123 14.12 -17.79 -26.95
N ALA A 124 14.56 -17.26 -25.81
CA ALA A 124 15.80 -17.69 -25.14
C ALA A 124 15.60 -17.90 -23.62
N THR A 125 14.49 -18.53 -23.25
CA THR A 125 14.03 -18.71 -21.86
C THR A 125 14.97 -19.56 -20.99
N HIS A 126 15.97 -20.23 -21.57
CA HIS A 126 17.04 -20.90 -20.84
C HIS A 126 18.06 -19.92 -20.24
N LYS A 127 18.27 -18.76 -20.89
CA LYS A 127 19.17 -17.70 -20.40
C LYS A 127 18.55 -16.92 -19.25
N GLU A 128 17.26 -16.58 -19.36
CA GLU A 128 16.41 -15.90 -18.38
C GLU A 128 14.93 -15.92 -18.85
N ASP A 129 13.95 -15.75 -17.96
CA ASP A 129 12.54 -15.50 -18.34
C ASP A 129 11.92 -14.38 -17.49
N TYR A 130 10.67 -13.95 -17.75
CA TYR A 130 10.05 -12.87 -16.96
C TYR A 130 9.94 -13.20 -15.47
N ALA A 131 9.77 -14.47 -15.10
CA ALA A 131 9.59 -14.92 -13.72
C ALA A 131 10.91 -15.07 -12.94
N SER A 132 12.04 -15.32 -13.61
CA SER A 132 13.38 -15.35 -13.01
C SER A 132 14.07 -13.99 -13.07
N CYS A 133 13.95 -13.25 -14.18
CA CYS A 133 14.48 -11.90 -14.31
C CYS A 133 13.87 -10.94 -13.28
N SER A 134 12.55 -10.97 -13.10
CA SER A 134 11.89 -10.13 -12.09
C SER A 134 12.10 -10.59 -10.64
N ALA A 135 12.46 -11.87 -10.43
CA ALA A 135 12.92 -12.36 -9.13
C ALA A 135 14.34 -11.83 -8.81
N ALA A 136 15.24 -11.84 -9.80
CA ALA A 136 16.55 -11.23 -9.72
C ALA A 136 16.48 -9.71 -9.49
N ALA A 137 15.55 -9.02 -10.15
CA ALA A 137 15.26 -7.60 -9.92
C ALA A 137 14.87 -7.33 -8.45
N LEU A 138 13.87 -8.03 -7.93
CA LEU A 138 13.39 -7.86 -6.55
C LEU A 138 14.47 -8.19 -5.51
N ALA A 139 15.28 -9.23 -5.72
CA ALA A 139 16.42 -9.54 -4.83
C ALA A 139 17.51 -8.45 -4.87
N GLY A 140 17.67 -7.78 -6.01
CA GLY A 140 18.51 -6.58 -6.18
C GLY A 140 17.89 -5.26 -5.71
N GLY A 141 16.69 -5.27 -5.12
CA GLY A 141 15.98 -4.05 -4.70
C GLY A 141 15.26 -3.30 -5.84
N VAL A 142 15.24 -3.83 -7.05
CA VAL A 142 14.56 -3.24 -8.21
C VAL A 142 13.08 -3.66 -8.23
N THR A 143 12.20 -2.66 -8.21
CA THR A 143 10.74 -2.84 -8.17
C THR A 143 10.05 -2.54 -9.50
N LEU A 144 10.76 -1.93 -10.46
CA LEU A 144 10.31 -1.66 -11.82
C LEU A 144 11.44 -1.93 -12.83
N ILE A 145 11.19 -2.75 -13.86
CA ILE A 145 12.15 -2.98 -14.96
C ILE A 145 11.63 -2.47 -16.31
N LEU A 146 12.52 -1.92 -17.15
CA LEU A 146 12.23 -1.64 -18.56
C LEU A 146 12.89 -2.71 -19.44
N ALA A 147 12.07 -3.57 -20.05
CA ALA A 147 12.53 -4.73 -20.81
C ALA A 147 12.88 -4.37 -22.26
N MET A 148 14.08 -4.73 -22.71
CA MET A 148 14.62 -4.43 -24.04
C MET A 148 14.05 -5.35 -25.15
N PRO A 149 13.96 -4.87 -26.41
CA PRO A 149 13.14 -5.50 -27.45
C PRO A 149 13.86 -6.57 -28.30
N ASN A 150 15.13 -6.86 -28.00
CA ASN A 150 15.96 -7.82 -28.75
C ASN A 150 15.76 -9.28 -28.28
N THR A 151 14.49 -9.67 -28.17
CA THR A 151 14.00 -11.04 -27.96
C THR A 151 13.97 -11.82 -29.29
N ASN A 152 13.46 -13.06 -29.28
CA ASN A 152 13.19 -13.81 -30.51
C ASN A 152 11.76 -14.40 -30.50
N PRO A 153 10.79 -13.85 -31.26
CA PRO A 153 10.92 -12.70 -32.17
C PRO A 153 11.27 -11.40 -31.44
N ALA A 154 11.87 -10.46 -32.17
CA ALA A 154 12.18 -9.12 -31.67
C ALA A 154 10.93 -8.23 -31.70
N ILE A 155 10.83 -7.27 -30.77
CA ILE A 155 9.63 -6.44 -30.59
C ILE A 155 9.63 -5.26 -31.59
N VAL A 156 9.44 -5.55 -32.88
CA VAL A 156 9.52 -4.56 -33.99
C VAL A 156 8.16 -4.21 -34.62
N ASP A 157 7.08 -4.79 -34.12
CA ASP A 157 5.71 -4.63 -34.63
C ASP A 157 4.69 -4.84 -33.50
N GLU A 158 3.39 -4.64 -33.80
CA GLU A 158 2.32 -4.81 -32.82
C GLU A 158 2.10 -6.27 -32.41
N GLU A 159 2.29 -7.25 -33.30
CA GLU A 159 2.06 -8.66 -33.00
C GLU A 159 3.06 -9.16 -31.95
N ALA A 160 4.36 -8.91 -32.18
CA ALA A 160 5.41 -9.19 -31.23
C ALA A 160 5.20 -8.40 -29.93
N PHE A 161 4.81 -7.13 -30.00
CA PHE A 161 4.53 -6.32 -28.81
C PHE A 161 3.39 -6.91 -27.96
N LEU A 162 2.28 -7.32 -28.57
CA LEU A 162 1.16 -7.96 -27.88
C LEU A 162 1.56 -9.34 -27.32
N GLN A 163 2.36 -10.12 -28.05
CA GLN A 163 2.91 -11.40 -27.57
C GLN A 163 3.75 -11.22 -26.31
N VAL A 164 4.74 -10.31 -26.31
CA VAL A 164 5.59 -10.06 -25.13
C VAL A 164 4.79 -9.41 -24.01
N LYS A 165 3.83 -8.53 -24.31
CA LYS A 165 2.92 -7.92 -23.32
C LYS A 165 2.08 -8.97 -22.58
N LYS A 166 1.69 -10.07 -23.24
CA LYS A 166 1.07 -11.24 -22.60
C LYS A 166 2.07 -12.01 -21.72
N LEU A 167 3.22 -12.41 -22.26
CA LEU A 167 4.22 -13.20 -21.51
C LEU A 167 4.69 -12.46 -20.24
N ALA A 168 4.98 -11.17 -20.35
CA ALA A 168 5.34 -10.33 -19.21
C ALA A 168 4.24 -10.26 -18.14
N LYS A 169 2.97 -10.24 -18.54
CA LYS A 169 1.81 -10.21 -17.63
C LYS A 169 1.59 -11.53 -16.90
N GLU A 170 2.02 -12.64 -17.49
CA GLU A 170 1.92 -13.99 -16.91
C GLU A 170 3.17 -14.35 -16.06
N GLY A 171 4.34 -13.83 -16.43
CA GLY A 171 5.62 -14.13 -15.77
C GLY A 171 6.09 -13.12 -14.70
N ALA A 172 5.88 -11.81 -14.87
CA ALA A 172 6.58 -10.81 -14.06
C ALA A 172 6.14 -10.76 -12.59
N ARG A 173 7.10 -10.56 -11.69
CA ARG A 173 6.93 -10.40 -10.23
C ARG A 173 7.08 -8.96 -9.75
N CYS A 174 7.94 -8.18 -10.40
CA CYS A 174 8.03 -6.73 -10.26
C CYS A 174 7.20 -6.03 -11.35
N ASP A 175 6.92 -4.74 -11.20
CA ASP A 175 6.24 -3.99 -12.27
C ASP A 175 7.20 -3.74 -13.45
N TYR A 176 6.65 -3.43 -14.62
CA TYR A 176 7.46 -3.35 -15.84
C TYR A 176 6.90 -2.40 -16.89
N ALA A 177 7.72 -2.06 -17.88
CA ALA A 177 7.25 -1.64 -19.21
C ALA A 177 8.17 -2.24 -20.29
N LEU A 178 7.71 -2.27 -21.54
CA LEU A 178 8.39 -2.94 -22.65
C LEU A 178 8.87 -1.90 -23.67
N PHE A 179 10.15 -1.93 -24.05
CA PHE A 179 10.62 -1.18 -25.21
C PHE A 179 10.09 -1.79 -26.52
N VAL A 180 10.07 -0.98 -27.57
CA VAL A 180 9.98 -1.44 -28.97
C VAL A 180 11.30 -1.20 -29.69
N GLY A 181 11.62 -2.04 -30.67
CA GLY A 181 12.85 -2.01 -31.45
C GLY A 181 12.68 -1.27 -32.77
N ALA A 182 13.65 -0.45 -33.13
CA ALA A 182 13.77 0.09 -34.48
C ALA A 182 14.35 -0.97 -35.44
N SER A 183 13.72 -1.16 -36.60
CA SER A 183 14.23 -1.95 -37.72
C SER A 183 14.59 -1.05 -38.92
N SER A 184 15.02 -1.66 -40.02
CA SER A 184 15.27 -1.02 -41.33
C SER A 184 14.04 -0.30 -41.93
N ASP A 185 12.84 -0.73 -41.56
CA ASP A 185 11.61 -0.59 -42.34
C ASP A 185 10.39 -0.20 -41.50
N ASN A 186 10.33 -0.53 -40.20
CA ASN A 186 9.20 -0.22 -39.33
C ASN A 186 9.07 1.26 -38.91
N ALA A 187 9.91 2.16 -39.44
CA ALA A 187 9.98 3.56 -38.99
C ALA A 187 8.65 4.34 -39.14
N SER A 188 7.78 3.96 -40.08
CA SER A 188 6.47 4.60 -40.29
C SER A 188 5.32 4.01 -39.47
N THR A 189 5.49 2.80 -38.90
CA THR A 189 4.43 2.07 -38.18
C THR A 189 4.71 1.98 -36.68
N ILE A 190 5.98 1.81 -36.28
CA ILE A 190 6.35 1.60 -34.88
C ILE A 190 5.92 2.76 -33.97
N CYS A 191 5.82 3.97 -34.50
CA CYS A 191 5.42 5.19 -33.78
C CYS A 191 4.01 5.13 -33.17
N GLU A 192 3.13 4.24 -33.63
CA GLU A 192 1.80 4.03 -33.06
C GLU A 192 1.88 3.43 -31.65
N LEU A 193 2.86 2.54 -31.41
CA LEU A 193 3.10 1.89 -30.12
C LEU A 193 3.74 2.81 -29.06
N ALA A 194 4.08 4.05 -29.41
CA ALA A 194 4.75 5.01 -28.52
C ALA A 194 3.95 5.39 -27.26
N ASN A 195 2.65 5.09 -27.21
CA ASN A 195 1.78 5.30 -26.05
C ASN A 195 1.70 4.07 -25.12
N ASP A 196 2.13 2.89 -25.58
CA ASP A 196 2.15 1.62 -24.83
C ASP A 196 3.56 1.21 -24.40
N ALA A 197 4.59 1.63 -25.15
CA ALA A 197 5.98 1.26 -24.93
C ALA A 197 6.68 2.08 -23.82
N ALA A 198 7.74 1.52 -23.23
CA ALA A 198 8.70 2.25 -22.41
C ALA A 198 9.37 3.38 -23.21
N GLY A 199 9.78 3.05 -24.44
CA GLY A 199 10.36 3.94 -25.45
C GLY A 199 10.72 3.15 -26.71
N LEU A 200 11.36 3.80 -27.68
CA LEU A 200 12.00 3.16 -28.83
C LEU A 200 13.48 2.92 -28.51
N LYS A 201 13.99 1.70 -28.77
CA LYS A 201 15.41 1.36 -28.70
C LYS A 201 15.99 1.18 -30.10
N MET A 202 17.02 1.94 -30.42
CA MET A 202 17.82 1.79 -31.64
C MET A 202 19.17 1.13 -31.31
N TYR A 203 19.63 0.21 -32.16
CA TYR A 203 20.95 -0.41 -32.06
C TYR A 203 21.82 0.08 -33.21
N LEU A 204 22.76 0.97 -32.91
CA LEU A 204 23.58 1.68 -33.91
C LEU A 204 24.97 1.04 -34.11
N ASN A 205 25.40 0.22 -33.15
CA ASN A 205 26.59 -0.62 -33.19
C ASN A 205 26.17 -2.11 -33.17
N GLU A 206 27.08 -3.03 -32.85
CA GLU A 206 26.83 -4.47 -32.94
C GLU A 206 25.89 -4.99 -31.83
N THR A 207 24.91 -5.78 -32.23
CA THR A 207 23.90 -6.35 -31.34
C THR A 207 23.67 -7.82 -31.70
N PHE A 208 23.26 -8.62 -30.72
CA PHE A 208 23.03 -10.07 -30.85
C PHE A 208 21.79 -10.44 -31.70
N THR A 209 21.28 -9.52 -32.53
CA THR A 209 20.01 -9.63 -33.25
C THR A 209 20.05 -8.89 -34.60
N THR A 210 19.04 -9.10 -35.43
CA THR A 210 18.84 -8.43 -36.72
C THR A 210 18.56 -6.92 -36.63
N LEU A 211 18.53 -6.33 -35.43
CA LEU A 211 18.16 -4.93 -35.17
C LEU A 211 19.28 -3.90 -35.44
N ARG A 212 20.46 -4.32 -35.94
CA ARG A 212 21.58 -3.42 -36.24
C ARG A 212 21.25 -2.48 -37.40
N LEU A 213 21.13 -1.18 -37.11
CA LEU A 213 20.80 -0.16 -38.11
C LEU A 213 22.10 0.39 -38.74
N ASN A 214 22.42 -0.01 -39.98
CA ASN A 214 23.65 0.43 -40.66
C ASN A 214 23.51 1.72 -41.50
N ASP A 215 22.29 2.23 -41.70
CA ASP A 215 22.02 3.38 -42.58
C ASP A 215 21.57 4.63 -41.80
N LEU A 216 22.31 5.73 -41.96
CA LEU A 216 21.98 7.03 -41.37
C LEU A 216 20.62 7.58 -41.85
N ASN A 217 20.14 7.21 -43.04
CA ASN A 217 18.81 7.59 -43.51
C ASN A 217 17.72 6.86 -42.72
N VAL A 218 17.93 5.59 -42.36
CA VAL A 218 17.04 4.86 -41.43
C VAL A 218 17.07 5.50 -40.03
N TRP A 219 18.24 5.92 -39.54
CA TRP A 219 18.34 6.63 -38.26
C TRP A 219 17.52 7.94 -38.31
N ASN A 220 17.69 8.73 -39.37
CA ASN A 220 16.95 9.97 -39.57
C ASN A 220 15.44 9.75 -39.72
N LYS A 221 14.97 8.67 -40.36
CA LYS A 221 13.55 8.30 -40.40
C LYS A 221 12.99 8.12 -38.98
N HIS A 222 13.60 7.25 -38.18
CA HIS A 222 13.19 6.98 -36.79
C HIS A 222 13.24 8.22 -35.89
N LEU A 223 14.31 9.02 -36.00
CA LEU A 223 14.48 10.27 -35.25
C LEU A 223 13.34 11.28 -35.53
N ASN A 224 12.80 11.29 -36.75
CA ASN A 224 11.70 12.18 -37.14
C ASN A 224 10.30 11.58 -36.88
N SER A 225 10.10 10.28 -37.09
CA SER A 225 8.78 9.64 -37.00
C SER A 225 8.35 9.27 -35.58
N TRP A 226 9.28 8.89 -34.70
CA TRP A 226 8.95 8.57 -33.31
C TRP A 226 8.44 9.83 -32.58
N PRO A 227 7.36 9.81 -31.79
CA PRO A 227 6.84 11.03 -31.18
C PRO A 227 7.87 11.72 -30.26
N LYS A 228 8.07 13.04 -30.39
CA LYS A 228 9.08 13.78 -29.59
C LYS A 228 8.85 13.75 -28.07
N ARG A 229 7.64 13.40 -27.63
CA ARG A 229 7.27 13.22 -26.21
C ARG A 229 7.62 11.83 -25.65
N ALA A 230 7.91 10.85 -26.51
CA ALA A 230 8.19 9.47 -26.11
C ALA A 230 9.71 9.25 -26.04
N PRO A 231 10.22 8.51 -25.03
CA PRO A 231 11.64 8.24 -24.90
C PRO A 231 12.22 7.54 -26.14
N LEU A 232 13.42 7.93 -26.53
CA LEU A 232 14.20 7.28 -27.60
C LEU A 232 15.60 7.00 -27.04
N CYS A 233 15.92 5.72 -26.92
CA CYS A 233 17.15 5.19 -26.37
C CYS A 233 18.04 4.63 -27.48
N VAL A 234 19.34 4.90 -27.41
CA VAL A 234 20.29 4.45 -28.42
C VAL A 234 21.44 3.67 -27.78
N HIS A 235 21.64 2.44 -28.24
CA HIS A 235 22.92 1.75 -28.06
C HIS A 235 23.88 2.34 -29.10
N ALA A 236 24.83 3.15 -28.62
CA ALA A 236 25.79 3.91 -29.40
C ALA A 236 27.15 3.89 -28.69
N GLU A 237 28.22 3.58 -29.42
CA GLU A 237 29.59 3.47 -28.89
C GLU A 237 30.57 4.38 -29.65
N GLY A 238 31.50 5.00 -28.94
CA GLY A 238 32.56 5.86 -29.47
C GLY A 238 32.09 6.89 -30.48
N GLN A 239 32.61 6.83 -31.71
CA GLN A 239 32.25 7.74 -32.81
C GLN A 239 30.74 7.73 -33.14
N THR A 240 30.05 6.60 -32.91
CA THR A 240 28.60 6.51 -33.14
C THR A 240 27.81 7.41 -32.18
N THR A 241 28.32 7.60 -30.95
CA THR A 241 27.76 8.56 -29.98
C THR A 241 27.85 9.99 -30.49
N ALA A 242 28.99 10.39 -31.10
CA ALA A 242 29.10 11.70 -31.74
C ALA A 242 28.12 11.86 -32.91
N ALA A 243 27.99 10.84 -33.76
CA ALA A 243 27.10 10.88 -34.93
C ALA A 243 25.62 11.02 -34.54
N ILE A 244 25.12 10.23 -33.57
CA ILE A 244 23.72 10.30 -33.16
C ILE A 244 23.39 11.59 -32.40
N VAL A 245 24.33 12.11 -31.59
CA VAL A 245 24.24 13.42 -30.94
C VAL A 245 24.12 14.54 -31.98
N LEU A 246 24.93 14.49 -33.05
CA LEU A 246 24.87 15.46 -34.13
C LEU A 246 23.51 15.43 -34.86
N LEU A 247 23.01 14.25 -35.24
CA LEU A 247 21.70 14.13 -35.90
C LEU A 247 20.53 14.61 -35.00
N ALA A 248 20.54 14.26 -33.71
CA ALA A 248 19.55 14.73 -32.76
C ALA A 248 19.59 16.25 -32.54
N SER A 249 20.76 16.88 -32.75
CA SER A 249 20.93 18.34 -32.68
C SER A 249 20.13 19.07 -33.77
N PHE A 250 20.25 18.63 -35.03
CA PHE A 250 19.64 19.31 -36.18
C PHE A 250 18.12 19.37 -36.12
N ILE A 251 17.49 18.36 -35.50
CA ILE A 251 16.03 18.31 -35.34
C ILE A 251 15.56 18.77 -33.94
N ASN A 252 16.45 19.17 -33.02
CA ASN A 252 16.15 19.44 -31.61
C ASN A 252 15.27 18.33 -31.00
N ARG A 253 15.86 17.13 -30.86
CA ARG A 253 15.22 15.94 -30.29
C ARG A 253 15.88 15.50 -28.98
N PRO A 254 15.10 15.19 -27.93
CA PRO A 254 15.60 14.45 -26.78
C PRO A 254 15.98 13.00 -27.12
N ILE A 255 17.16 12.57 -26.68
CA ILE A 255 17.64 11.18 -26.79
C ILE A 255 18.30 10.73 -25.48
N HIS A 256 18.33 9.42 -25.25
CA HIS A 256 19.01 8.79 -24.13
C HIS A 256 20.10 7.86 -24.64
N ILE A 257 21.36 8.12 -24.28
CA ILE A 257 22.50 7.26 -24.63
C ILE A 257 22.58 6.12 -23.62
N CYS A 258 22.44 4.88 -24.09
CA CYS A 258 22.52 3.70 -23.25
C CYS A 258 23.96 3.42 -22.77
N HIS A 259 24.07 2.74 -21.62
CA HIS A 259 25.28 2.06 -21.10
C HIS A 259 26.62 2.72 -21.47
N VAL A 260 26.77 4.01 -21.17
CA VAL A 260 28.00 4.77 -21.48
C VAL A 260 29.19 4.11 -20.78
N ALA A 261 30.29 3.96 -21.51
CA ALA A 261 31.40 3.10 -21.14
C ALA A 261 32.75 3.85 -21.17
N ARG A 262 32.95 4.75 -22.13
CA ARG A 262 34.26 5.34 -22.44
C ARG A 262 34.38 6.80 -22.05
N LYS A 263 35.63 7.22 -21.81
CA LYS A 263 36.03 8.61 -21.56
C LYS A 263 35.61 9.55 -22.70
N GLU A 264 35.73 9.11 -23.95
CA GLU A 264 35.30 9.91 -25.12
C GLU A 264 33.77 10.14 -25.11
N GLU A 265 32.98 9.11 -24.81
CA GLU A 265 31.51 9.16 -24.83
C GLU A 265 30.97 10.11 -23.76
N ILE A 266 31.44 9.99 -22.52
CA ILE A 266 30.95 10.84 -21.42
C ILE A 266 31.35 12.31 -21.61
N LEU A 267 32.52 12.59 -22.21
CA LEU A 267 32.96 13.94 -22.54
C LEU A 267 32.17 14.56 -23.71
N ILE A 268 31.81 13.78 -24.74
CA ILE A 268 30.90 14.21 -25.81
C ILE A 268 29.52 14.57 -25.23
N ILE A 269 28.98 13.71 -24.37
CA ILE A 269 27.67 13.93 -23.72
C ILE A 269 27.70 15.16 -22.81
N LYS A 270 28.79 15.36 -22.05
CA LYS A 270 29.02 16.56 -21.24
C LYS A 270 28.99 17.83 -22.08
N ALA A 271 29.81 17.90 -23.13
CA ALA A 271 29.89 19.06 -24.02
C ALA A 271 28.55 19.33 -24.77
N ALA A 272 27.73 18.30 -24.99
CA ALA A 272 26.39 18.45 -25.55
C ALA A 272 25.40 19.02 -24.52
N LYS A 273 25.42 18.54 -23.26
CA LYS A 273 24.60 19.09 -22.15
C LYS A 273 24.97 20.54 -21.84
N GLU A 274 26.26 20.87 -21.83
CA GLU A 274 26.77 22.24 -21.62
C GLU A 274 26.29 23.21 -22.73
N LYS A 275 26.03 22.70 -23.94
CA LYS A 275 25.40 23.44 -25.05
C LYS A 275 23.85 23.43 -25.00
N GLY A 276 23.25 23.01 -23.89
CA GLY A 276 21.80 23.00 -23.68
C GLY A 276 21.05 21.92 -24.47
N MET A 277 21.74 20.91 -25.02
CA MET A 277 21.09 19.83 -25.75
C MET A 277 20.33 18.89 -24.80
N LYS A 278 19.17 18.40 -25.24
CA LYS A 278 18.25 17.57 -24.44
C LYS A 278 18.68 16.09 -24.39
N ILE A 279 19.97 15.84 -24.16
CA ILE A 279 20.55 14.50 -24.07
C ILE A 279 20.57 14.05 -22.61
N THR A 280 20.30 12.76 -22.40
CA THR A 280 20.55 12.07 -21.13
C THR A 280 21.33 10.78 -21.36
N CYS A 281 21.88 10.18 -20.31
CA CYS A 281 22.59 8.91 -20.38
C CYS A 281 22.49 8.08 -19.09
N GLU A 282 22.72 6.78 -19.25
CA GLU A 282 22.90 5.82 -18.17
C GLU A 282 24.32 5.21 -18.20
N VAL A 283 24.80 4.74 -17.05
CA VAL A 283 26.07 4.00 -16.92
C VAL A 283 25.83 2.72 -16.13
N CYS A 284 26.49 1.65 -16.55
CA CYS A 284 26.31 0.32 -15.97
C CYS A 284 27.31 0.01 -14.84
N PRO A 285 26.93 -0.78 -13.82
CA PRO A 285 27.81 -1.08 -12.69
C PRO A 285 29.13 -1.74 -13.10
N HIS A 286 29.14 -2.52 -14.18
CA HIS A 286 30.37 -3.17 -14.65
C HIS A 286 31.38 -2.17 -15.23
N HIS A 287 30.98 -1.04 -15.81
CA HIS A 287 31.92 0.02 -16.22
C HIS A 287 32.48 0.82 -15.03
N LEU A 288 31.70 0.94 -13.93
CA LEU A 288 32.11 1.68 -12.72
C LEU A 288 32.93 0.84 -11.73
N PHE A 289 32.78 -0.49 -11.74
CA PHE A 289 33.28 -1.38 -10.69
C PHE A 289 34.18 -2.54 -11.15
N LEU A 290 34.42 -2.67 -12.46
CA LEU A 290 35.38 -3.60 -13.10
C LEU A 290 36.09 -2.89 -14.26
N SER A 291 37.33 -3.26 -14.57
CA SER A 291 38.06 -2.75 -15.74
C SER A 291 38.91 -3.86 -16.37
N SER A 292 39.71 -3.55 -17.39
CA SER A 292 40.68 -4.49 -17.96
C SER A 292 41.69 -5.04 -16.93
N SER A 293 41.82 -4.40 -15.76
CA SER A 293 42.52 -4.94 -14.57
C SER A 293 41.98 -6.30 -14.08
N ASP A 294 40.69 -6.58 -14.28
CA ASP A 294 40.01 -7.76 -13.75
C ASP A 294 40.06 -8.97 -14.71
N VAL A 295 40.54 -8.76 -15.95
CA VAL A 295 40.68 -9.80 -16.98
C VAL A 295 41.48 -11.03 -16.50
N PRO A 296 42.59 -10.92 -15.72
CA PRO A 296 43.31 -12.09 -15.21
C PRO A 296 42.51 -12.93 -14.21
N LYS A 297 41.54 -12.33 -13.51
CA LYS A 297 40.67 -13.01 -12.54
C LYS A 297 39.44 -13.62 -13.19
N LEU A 298 38.83 -12.92 -14.14
CA LEU A 298 37.60 -13.36 -14.82
C LEU A 298 37.86 -14.28 -16.02
N GLY A 299 39.03 -14.16 -16.65
CA GLY A 299 39.37 -14.83 -17.90
C GLY A 299 38.78 -14.14 -19.12
N VAL A 300 39.54 -14.10 -20.22
CA VAL A 300 39.24 -13.29 -21.42
C VAL A 300 37.80 -13.45 -21.92
N LYS A 301 37.29 -14.69 -22.01
CA LYS A 301 35.92 -14.97 -22.50
C LYS A 301 34.79 -14.37 -21.64
N LYS A 302 35.03 -14.22 -20.33
CA LYS A 302 34.11 -13.57 -19.38
C LYS A 302 34.44 -12.08 -19.13
N SER A 303 35.38 -11.52 -19.89
CA SER A 303 35.88 -10.14 -19.71
C SER A 303 35.61 -9.22 -20.90
N GLN A 304 34.71 -9.63 -21.79
CA GLN A 304 34.20 -8.79 -22.89
C GLN A 304 33.53 -7.53 -22.32
N MET A 305 33.62 -6.42 -23.06
CA MET A 305 33.07 -5.10 -22.66
C MET A 305 33.70 -4.46 -21.41
N LEU A 306 34.76 -5.03 -20.81
CA LEU A 306 35.48 -4.34 -19.74
C LEU A 306 36.28 -3.15 -20.30
N VAL A 307 36.07 -1.99 -19.69
CA VAL A 307 36.65 -0.70 -20.08
C VAL A 307 38.08 -0.55 -19.53
N SER A 308 38.85 0.45 -19.99
CA SER A 308 40.16 0.72 -19.38
C SER A 308 40.02 1.35 -17.98
N PRO A 309 41.07 1.29 -17.12
CA PRO A 309 41.08 2.04 -15.86
C PRO A 309 40.89 3.55 -16.05
N GLU A 310 41.36 4.11 -17.19
CA GLU A 310 41.19 5.53 -17.53
C GLU A 310 39.74 5.87 -17.87
N ASP A 311 39.05 4.99 -18.61
CA ASP A 311 37.62 5.11 -18.90
C ASP A 311 36.79 5.03 -17.61
N GLN A 312 37.05 4.03 -16.77
CA GLN A 312 36.39 3.87 -15.47
C GLN A 312 36.57 5.13 -14.61
N GLN A 313 37.80 5.65 -14.49
CA GLN A 313 38.05 6.87 -13.73
C GLN A 313 37.31 8.07 -14.33
N ALA A 314 37.31 8.24 -15.66
CA ALA A 314 36.59 9.33 -16.32
C ALA A 314 35.07 9.29 -16.11
N LEU A 315 34.46 8.11 -15.94
CA LEU A 315 33.05 7.96 -15.55
C LEU A 315 32.81 8.41 -14.11
N TRP A 316 33.72 8.10 -13.17
CA TRP A 316 33.66 8.59 -11.79
C TRP A 316 33.87 10.10 -11.69
N ASP A 317 34.87 10.65 -12.38
CA ASP A 317 35.16 12.09 -12.43
C ASP A 317 33.99 12.91 -13.02
N ASN A 318 33.17 12.28 -13.87
CA ASN A 318 32.00 12.90 -14.49
C ASN A 318 30.68 12.30 -13.99
N LEU A 319 30.64 11.81 -12.74
CA LEU A 319 29.42 11.29 -12.10
C LEU A 319 28.24 12.27 -12.18
N HIS A 320 28.49 13.58 -12.12
CA HIS A 320 27.48 14.64 -12.28
C HIS A 320 26.84 14.70 -13.67
N VAL A 321 27.50 14.15 -14.71
CA VAL A 321 26.98 14.06 -16.08
C VAL A 321 26.06 12.85 -16.25
N ILE A 322 26.23 11.79 -15.45
CA ILE A 322 25.45 10.55 -15.52
C ILE A 322 24.05 10.79 -14.93
N ASP A 323 22.99 10.63 -15.73
CA ASP A 323 21.61 10.79 -15.23
C ASP A 323 21.11 9.52 -14.55
N CYS A 324 21.45 8.34 -15.07
CA CYS A 324 20.90 7.07 -14.63
C CYS A 324 21.96 6.00 -14.31
N PHE A 325 21.64 5.12 -13.37
CA PHE A 325 22.24 3.79 -13.30
C PHE A 325 21.23 2.77 -13.85
N ALA A 326 21.71 1.86 -14.70
CA ALA A 326 20.92 0.75 -15.23
C ALA A 326 21.86 -0.45 -15.38
N THR A 327 21.38 -1.68 -15.21
CA THR A 327 22.33 -2.82 -15.15
C THR A 327 22.95 -3.19 -16.49
N ASP A 328 22.24 -2.93 -17.59
CA ASP A 328 22.35 -3.73 -18.81
C ASP A 328 22.43 -5.22 -18.46
N HIS A 329 21.42 -5.69 -17.70
CA HIS A 329 21.34 -7.09 -17.30
C HIS A 329 21.08 -7.92 -18.55
N ALA A 330 22.17 -8.44 -19.10
CA ALA A 330 22.28 -9.23 -20.31
C ALA A 330 22.68 -10.68 -19.95
N PRO A 331 21.75 -11.46 -19.37
CA PRO A 331 22.02 -12.81 -18.88
C PRO A 331 22.35 -13.75 -20.05
N HIS A 332 23.33 -14.60 -19.79
CA HIS A 332 23.89 -15.63 -20.67
C HIS A 332 24.43 -16.76 -19.79
N THR A 333 24.25 -18.01 -20.20
CA THR A 333 24.70 -19.15 -19.39
C THR A 333 26.23 -19.25 -19.37
N VAL A 334 26.78 -20.01 -18.42
CA VAL A 334 28.23 -20.18 -18.28
C VAL A 334 28.84 -20.85 -19.50
N GLU A 335 28.12 -21.81 -20.09
CA GLU A 335 28.51 -22.56 -21.28
C GLU A 335 28.62 -21.61 -22.49
N GLU A 336 27.61 -20.75 -22.70
CA GLU A 336 27.62 -19.74 -23.75
C GLU A 336 28.82 -18.78 -23.59
N LYS A 337 29.07 -18.31 -22.35
CA LYS A 337 30.19 -17.41 -22.03
C LYS A 337 31.57 -18.09 -22.02
N LEU A 338 31.64 -19.41 -22.22
CA LEU A 338 32.89 -20.18 -22.39
C LEU A 338 33.06 -20.77 -23.80
N SER A 339 32.07 -20.62 -24.68
CA SER A 339 32.10 -21.04 -26.09
C SER A 339 33.20 -20.36 -26.92
N GLU A 340 33.42 -20.78 -28.16
CA GLU A 340 34.43 -20.18 -29.05
C GLU A 340 34.16 -18.71 -29.36
N ASN A 341 32.88 -18.34 -29.52
CA ASN A 341 32.41 -16.98 -29.76
C ASN A 341 31.46 -16.56 -28.61
N PRO A 342 31.99 -16.14 -27.45
CA PRO A 342 31.16 -15.83 -26.29
C PRO A 342 30.24 -14.63 -26.60
N PRO A 343 28.96 -14.65 -26.21
CA PRO A 343 28.09 -13.51 -26.42
C PRO A 343 28.40 -12.39 -25.42
N PRO A 344 28.34 -11.10 -25.83
CA PRO A 344 28.57 -9.96 -24.95
C PRO A 344 27.53 -9.87 -23.82
N GLY A 345 27.83 -9.07 -22.79
CA GLY A 345 26.92 -8.77 -21.69
C GLY A 345 27.12 -9.59 -20.40
N PHE A 346 26.47 -9.11 -19.33
CA PHE A 346 26.60 -9.57 -17.94
C PHE A 346 25.26 -9.59 -17.19
N PRO A 347 25.03 -10.55 -16.27
CA PRO A 347 23.90 -10.47 -15.34
C PRO A 347 24.16 -9.46 -14.20
N GLY A 348 23.44 -8.33 -14.16
CA GLY A 348 23.64 -7.27 -13.17
C GLY A 348 22.59 -7.07 -12.05
N LEU A 349 21.33 -7.50 -12.24
CA LEU A 349 20.20 -7.16 -11.33
C LEU A 349 20.45 -7.44 -9.85
N GLU A 350 20.93 -8.64 -9.50
CA GLU A 350 21.11 -9.02 -8.09
C GLU A 350 22.34 -8.34 -7.41
N THR A 351 23.18 -7.64 -8.17
CA THR A 351 24.43 -7.02 -7.65
C THR A 351 24.44 -5.50 -7.70
N ILE A 352 23.59 -4.83 -8.49
CA ILE A 352 23.64 -3.36 -8.66
C ILE A 352 23.49 -2.59 -7.34
N LEU A 353 22.40 -2.80 -6.59
CA LEU A 353 22.18 -2.04 -5.36
C LEU A 353 23.25 -2.35 -4.30
N PRO A 354 23.64 -3.61 -4.02
CA PRO A 354 24.77 -3.90 -3.12
C PRO A 354 26.10 -3.24 -3.52
N LEU A 355 26.42 -3.17 -4.82
CA LEU A 355 27.62 -2.45 -5.30
C LEU A 355 27.52 -0.93 -5.07
N LEU A 356 26.34 -0.34 -5.30
CA LEU A 356 26.09 1.08 -5.06
C LEU A 356 26.10 1.42 -3.57
N LEU A 357 25.50 0.60 -2.70
CA LEU A 357 25.56 0.76 -1.24
C LEU A 357 26.99 0.62 -0.70
N ASN A 358 27.78 -0.30 -1.26
CA ASN A 358 29.20 -0.41 -0.95
C ASN A 358 29.95 0.87 -1.32
N ALA A 359 29.68 1.46 -2.50
CA ALA A 359 30.27 2.74 -2.89
C ALA A 359 29.82 3.92 -1.99
N VAL A 360 28.62 3.86 -1.39
CA VAL A 360 28.18 4.81 -0.35
C VAL A 360 28.96 4.59 0.96
N ASN A 361 29.17 3.34 1.38
CA ASN A 361 30.01 3.00 2.53
C ASN A 361 31.49 3.36 2.33
N GLU A 362 31.99 3.32 1.09
CA GLU A 362 33.32 3.83 0.68
C GLU A 362 33.39 5.37 0.57
N GLY A 363 32.27 6.09 0.74
CA GLY A 363 32.20 7.56 0.59
C GLY A 363 32.32 8.07 -0.85
N ARG A 364 32.21 7.19 -1.86
CA ARG A 364 32.34 7.50 -3.30
C ARG A 364 31.02 7.93 -3.95
N LEU A 365 29.89 7.59 -3.32
CA LEU A 365 28.54 8.03 -3.69
C LEU A 365 27.84 8.57 -2.44
N THR A 366 26.90 9.50 -2.60
CA THR A 366 25.89 9.74 -1.56
C THR A 366 24.69 8.81 -1.76
N LEU A 367 23.92 8.56 -0.70
CA LEU A 367 22.65 7.84 -0.82
C LEU A 367 21.65 8.58 -1.74
N GLU A 368 21.73 9.91 -1.79
CA GLU A 368 20.92 10.76 -2.66
C GLU A 368 21.35 10.66 -4.14
N ASP A 369 22.64 10.41 -4.45
CA ASP A 369 23.08 10.04 -5.80
C ASP A 369 22.42 8.73 -6.27
N VAL A 370 22.39 7.72 -5.40
CA VAL A 370 21.75 6.43 -5.67
C VAL A 370 20.25 6.61 -5.88
N ILE A 371 19.56 7.35 -5.01
CA ILE A 371 18.13 7.66 -5.15
C ILE A 371 17.84 8.48 -6.42
N ASN A 372 18.69 9.44 -6.77
CA ASN A 372 18.50 10.25 -7.98
C ASN A 372 18.74 9.42 -9.24
N LYS A 373 19.87 8.73 -9.35
CA LYS A 373 20.28 8.01 -10.56
C LYS A 373 19.57 6.68 -10.75
N PHE A 374 19.06 6.05 -9.68
CA PHE A 374 18.40 4.74 -9.76
C PHE A 374 16.90 4.76 -9.41
N HIS A 375 16.32 5.94 -9.12
CA HIS A 375 14.87 6.10 -8.97
C HIS A 375 14.33 7.42 -9.59
N LYS A 376 14.74 8.60 -9.11
CA LYS A 376 14.11 9.87 -9.53
C LYS A 376 14.32 10.18 -11.02
N ASN A 377 15.52 10.00 -11.54
CA ASN A 377 15.88 10.29 -12.93
C ASN A 377 15.29 9.27 -13.92
N PRO A 378 15.37 7.93 -13.71
CA PRO A 378 14.64 6.96 -14.53
C PRO A 378 13.14 7.28 -14.58
N ARG A 379 12.51 7.59 -13.45
CA ARG A 379 11.09 7.97 -13.39
C ARG A 379 10.77 9.21 -14.23
N LYS A 380 11.63 10.22 -14.19
CA LYS A 380 11.48 11.47 -14.95
C LYS A 380 11.73 11.30 -16.45
N ILE A 381 12.82 10.61 -16.84
CA ILE A 381 13.22 10.43 -18.24
C ILE A 381 12.23 9.55 -19.00
N PHE A 382 11.75 8.48 -18.36
CA PHE A 382 10.81 7.54 -18.96
C PHE A 382 9.34 7.85 -18.67
N SER A 383 9.04 8.97 -17.98
CA SER A 383 7.69 9.37 -17.56
C SER A 383 6.93 8.22 -16.91
N LEU A 384 7.48 7.66 -15.83
CA LEU A 384 6.93 6.49 -15.13
C LEU A 384 6.04 6.91 -13.94
N PRO A 385 4.94 6.19 -13.67
CA PRO A 385 4.07 6.47 -12.53
C PRO A 385 4.72 6.07 -11.20
N GLU A 386 4.14 6.50 -10.10
CA GLU A 386 4.60 6.11 -8.76
C GLU A 386 4.11 4.73 -8.36
N GLN A 387 5.00 3.89 -7.84
CA GLN A 387 4.62 2.62 -7.22
C GLN A 387 4.15 2.90 -5.78
N PHE A 388 2.85 3.17 -5.60
CA PHE A 388 2.25 3.38 -4.28
C PHE A 388 2.62 2.25 -3.29
N ASN A 389 2.82 2.56 -2.01
CA ASN A 389 3.21 1.61 -0.95
C ASN A 389 4.38 0.67 -1.32
N THR A 390 5.39 1.19 -2.03
CA THR A 390 6.56 0.42 -2.49
C THR A 390 7.84 0.99 -1.91
N TYR A 391 8.68 0.12 -1.34
CA TYR A 391 9.95 0.51 -0.70
C TYR A 391 10.91 -0.68 -0.58
N VAL A 392 12.19 -0.36 -0.43
CA VAL A 392 13.28 -1.31 -0.17
C VAL A 392 13.84 -1.01 1.21
N GLU A 393 14.11 -2.04 2.00
CA GLU A 393 14.89 -1.93 3.23
C GLU A 393 16.24 -2.61 3.02
N VAL A 394 17.29 -1.84 3.24
CA VAL A 394 18.69 -2.26 3.05
C VAL A 394 19.40 -2.28 4.39
N ASP A 395 20.25 -3.27 4.58
CA ASP A 395 21.15 -3.35 5.72
C ASP A 395 22.47 -2.70 5.32
N MET A 396 22.80 -1.56 5.91
CA MET A 396 24.06 -0.85 5.63
C MET A 396 25.26 -1.49 6.33
N ASP A 397 25.03 -2.34 7.34
CA ASP A 397 26.08 -2.97 8.14
C ASP A 397 26.45 -4.38 7.68
N GLU A 398 25.61 -5.06 6.89
CA GLU A 398 25.89 -6.41 6.42
C GLU A 398 27.08 -6.47 5.44
N GLU A 399 28.20 -7.00 5.93
CA GLU A 399 29.39 -7.32 5.14
C GLU A 399 29.30 -8.76 4.61
N TRP A 400 29.45 -8.92 3.30
CA TRP A 400 29.38 -10.22 2.63
C TRP A 400 30.31 -10.30 1.41
N VAL A 401 30.40 -11.49 0.82
CA VAL A 401 31.19 -11.73 -0.41
C VAL A 401 30.23 -12.16 -1.49
N ILE A 402 30.28 -11.50 -2.65
CA ILE A 402 29.45 -11.86 -3.80
C ILE A 402 29.84 -13.30 -4.23
N PRO A 403 28.90 -14.26 -4.25
CA PRO A 403 29.17 -15.65 -4.64
C PRO A 403 29.47 -15.78 -6.15
N ASP A 404 29.93 -16.95 -6.58
CA ASP A 404 30.20 -17.23 -7.99
C ASP A 404 28.96 -17.08 -8.89
N ALA A 405 27.77 -17.35 -8.32
CA ALA A 405 26.48 -17.22 -8.97
C ALA A 405 25.43 -16.66 -7.98
N MET A 406 24.62 -15.71 -8.44
CA MET A 406 23.51 -15.17 -7.66
C MET A 406 22.28 -16.11 -7.68
N PRO A 407 21.41 -16.11 -6.66
CA PRO A 407 20.37 -17.12 -6.51
C PRO A 407 19.36 -17.19 -7.66
N TYR A 408 18.88 -16.06 -8.17
CA TYR A 408 17.69 -16.02 -9.03
C TYR A 408 17.99 -16.11 -10.52
N SER A 409 18.90 -15.28 -11.05
CA SER A 409 19.21 -15.23 -12.48
C SER A 409 19.63 -16.58 -13.04
N LYS A 410 19.03 -17.01 -14.15
CA LYS A 410 19.33 -18.27 -14.85
C LYS A 410 20.70 -18.26 -15.54
N ALA A 411 21.37 -17.12 -15.64
CA ALA A 411 22.77 -17.05 -16.08
C ALA A 411 23.70 -17.97 -15.24
N LYS A 412 23.44 -18.06 -13.92
CA LYS A 412 24.22 -18.85 -12.95
C LYS A 412 25.74 -18.55 -12.94
N TRP A 413 26.07 -17.28 -13.14
CA TRP A 413 27.36 -16.69 -12.74
C TRP A 413 27.20 -15.19 -12.48
N THR A 414 28.25 -14.52 -11.98
CA THR A 414 28.36 -13.05 -11.94
C THR A 414 29.80 -12.60 -12.15
N PRO A 415 30.07 -11.50 -12.89
CA PRO A 415 31.42 -10.95 -13.05
C PRO A 415 31.96 -10.28 -11.77
N PHE A 416 31.14 -10.14 -10.72
CA PHE A 416 31.55 -9.55 -9.44
C PHE A 416 31.93 -10.60 -8.38
N ALA A 417 31.98 -11.89 -8.75
CA ALA A 417 32.30 -13.01 -7.87
C ALA A 417 33.57 -12.79 -7.03
N GLY A 418 33.51 -13.15 -5.74
CA GLY A 418 34.61 -12.99 -4.79
C GLY A 418 34.90 -11.54 -4.37
N LYS A 419 34.11 -10.54 -4.81
CA LYS A 419 34.24 -9.16 -4.31
C LYS A 419 33.61 -9.09 -2.92
N LYS A 420 34.38 -8.62 -1.93
CA LYS A 420 33.86 -8.25 -0.60
C LYS A 420 33.10 -6.94 -0.74
N ILE A 421 31.94 -6.83 -0.13
CA ILE A 421 31.10 -5.63 -0.14
C ILE A 421 30.38 -5.45 1.18
N LYS A 422 30.06 -4.19 1.51
CA LYS A 422 29.24 -3.80 2.66
C LYS A 422 27.94 -3.13 2.21
N GLY A 423 26.80 -3.74 2.54
CA GLY A 423 25.48 -3.32 2.09
C GLY A 423 24.70 -4.49 1.48
N ALA A 424 23.52 -4.79 2.00
CA ALA A 424 22.66 -5.89 1.52
C ALA A 424 21.18 -5.47 1.40
N VAL A 425 20.44 -6.12 0.51
CA VAL A 425 18.98 -5.97 0.43
C VAL A 425 18.35 -6.91 1.44
N HIS A 426 17.71 -6.37 2.48
CA HIS A 426 17.05 -7.16 3.53
C HIS A 426 15.61 -7.48 3.16
N ARG A 427 14.83 -6.49 2.71
CA ARG A 427 13.40 -6.64 2.38
C ARG A 427 12.99 -5.73 1.22
N VAL A 428 12.06 -6.19 0.38
CA VAL A 428 11.36 -5.35 -0.61
C VAL A 428 9.86 -5.50 -0.41
N VAL A 429 9.16 -4.37 -0.36
CA VAL A 429 7.70 -4.29 -0.36
C VAL A 429 7.28 -3.64 -1.67
N LEU A 430 6.39 -4.31 -2.41
CA LEU A 430 5.85 -3.86 -3.70
C LEU A 430 4.34 -3.74 -3.62
N ARG A 431 3.82 -2.51 -3.77
CA ARG A 431 2.39 -2.19 -3.73
C ARG A 431 1.68 -2.73 -2.48
N GLY A 432 2.35 -2.62 -1.34
CA GLY A 432 1.88 -3.07 -0.02
C GLY A 432 2.25 -4.50 0.37
N GLU A 433 2.55 -5.38 -0.59
CA GLU A 433 2.91 -6.77 -0.32
C GLU A 433 4.42 -6.97 -0.15
N VAL A 434 4.85 -7.84 0.77
CA VAL A 434 6.26 -8.19 0.91
C VAL A 434 6.65 -9.08 -0.26
N ALA A 435 7.47 -8.54 -1.17
CA ALA A 435 7.86 -9.19 -2.42
C ALA A 435 9.14 -10.03 -2.27
N TYR A 436 10.08 -9.56 -1.46
CA TYR A 436 11.34 -10.22 -1.12
C TYR A 436 11.67 -10.00 0.36
N VAL A 437 12.20 -11.01 1.04
CA VAL A 437 12.82 -10.88 2.38
C VAL A 437 13.81 -12.01 2.62
N ASP A 438 14.95 -11.74 3.26
CA ASP A 438 15.95 -12.73 3.71
C ASP A 438 16.31 -13.77 2.63
N GLY A 439 16.68 -13.30 1.44
CA GLY A 439 17.06 -14.14 0.30
C GLY A 439 15.88 -14.82 -0.42
N LYS A 440 14.62 -14.60 -0.01
CA LYS A 440 13.43 -15.30 -0.52
C LYS A 440 12.42 -14.37 -1.19
N ILE A 441 12.07 -14.69 -2.43
CA ILE A 441 10.93 -14.12 -3.15
C ILE A 441 9.62 -14.75 -2.67
N LEU A 442 8.63 -13.91 -2.36
CA LEU A 442 7.32 -14.33 -1.83
C LEU A 442 6.17 -14.11 -2.82
N VAL A 443 6.29 -13.12 -3.72
CA VAL A 443 5.31 -12.86 -4.79
C VAL A 443 5.44 -13.87 -5.94
N GLN A 444 4.30 -14.26 -6.50
CA GLN A 444 4.21 -15.24 -7.58
C GLN A 444 4.44 -14.58 -8.97
N PRO A 445 4.73 -15.36 -10.02
CA PRO A 445 4.67 -14.88 -11.40
C PRO A 445 3.30 -14.26 -11.70
N GLY A 446 3.27 -13.20 -12.49
CA GLY A 446 2.07 -12.43 -12.81
C GLY A 446 1.58 -11.49 -11.71
N PHE A 447 2.32 -11.32 -10.60
CA PHE A 447 2.04 -10.26 -9.62
C PHE A 447 2.39 -8.87 -10.16
N GLY A 448 3.40 -8.80 -11.03
CA GLY A 448 3.88 -7.59 -11.71
C GLY A 448 2.89 -7.03 -12.73
N LYS A 449 2.88 -5.71 -12.90
CA LYS A 449 1.94 -5.02 -13.79
C LYS A 449 2.69 -4.13 -14.79
N ASN A 450 2.20 -4.09 -16.03
CA ASN A 450 2.64 -3.09 -17.01
C ASN A 450 2.22 -1.69 -16.53
N VAL A 451 3.19 -0.81 -16.27
CA VAL A 451 2.94 0.53 -15.74
C VAL A 451 2.30 1.49 -16.75
N ARG A 452 2.47 1.24 -18.06
CA ARG A 452 1.85 2.03 -19.14
C ARG A 452 0.33 1.83 -19.24
N GLU A 453 -0.23 0.82 -18.57
CA GLU A 453 -1.68 0.59 -18.52
C GLU A 453 -2.40 1.33 -17.37
N TRP A 454 -1.67 1.94 -16.43
CA TRP A 454 -2.25 2.45 -15.19
C TRP A 454 -3.11 3.71 -15.39
N GLU A 455 -2.69 4.59 -16.29
CA GLU A 455 -3.39 5.85 -16.58
C GLU A 455 -4.72 5.63 -17.32
N ARG A 456 -4.76 4.67 -18.26
CA ARG A 456 -5.94 4.39 -19.10
C ARG A 456 -7.18 3.98 -18.29
N ARG A 457 -6.97 3.37 -17.11
CA ARG A 457 -8.05 2.95 -16.21
C ARG A 457 -8.83 4.11 -15.58
N HIS A 458 -8.32 5.34 -15.64
CA HIS A 458 -9.03 6.53 -15.16
C HIS A 458 -9.97 7.15 -16.20
N PHE A 459 -9.83 6.81 -17.49
CA PHE A 459 -10.71 7.29 -18.56
C PHE A 459 -11.64 6.21 -19.15
N ALA A 460 -11.21 4.93 -19.16
CA ALA A 460 -11.95 3.82 -19.77
C ALA A 460 -13.20 3.35 -18.97
N SER A 461 -13.65 4.11 -17.96
CA SER A 461 -14.82 3.78 -17.12
C SER A 461 -16.11 4.48 -17.55
N SER A 462 -16.10 5.25 -18.64
CA SER A 462 -17.30 5.76 -19.30
C SER A 462 -17.30 5.42 -20.80
N HIS A 463 -18.48 5.22 -21.38
CA HIS A 463 -18.72 5.04 -22.81
C HIS A 463 -18.14 3.76 -23.47
N SER A 464 -18.67 2.59 -23.10
CA SER A 464 -18.74 1.41 -23.99
C SER A 464 -19.82 0.40 -23.57
N ALA A 465 -21.10 0.80 -23.65
CA ALA A 465 -22.24 -0.11 -23.53
C ALA A 465 -23.39 0.33 -24.45
N SER A 466 -23.79 -0.57 -25.36
CA SER A 466 -24.92 -0.47 -26.31
C SER A 466 -25.03 0.80 -27.16
N LEU A 467 -24.95 0.64 -28.49
CA LEU A 467 -26.11 0.89 -29.37
C LEU A 467 -25.82 0.34 -30.76
N ASN A 468 -26.32 -0.86 -31.04
CA ASN A 468 -26.39 -1.43 -32.37
C ASN A 468 -27.84 -1.88 -32.58
N GLU A 469 -28.64 -1.08 -33.30
CA GLU A 469 -29.61 -1.53 -34.32
C GLU A 469 -30.54 -0.41 -34.82
N LEU A 470 -30.81 -0.46 -36.13
CA LEU A 470 -32.03 -0.01 -36.83
C LEU A 470 -32.52 1.45 -36.68
N ARG A 471 -32.22 2.28 -37.70
CA ARG A 471 -33.25 2.97 -38.53
C ARG A 471 -32.65 3.55 -39.84
N PRO A 472 -33.48 3.85 -40.86
CA PRO A 472 -33.02 3.98 -42.25
C PRO A 472 -32.81 5.42 -42.76
N SER A 473 -32.29 5.47 -43.98
CA SER A 473 -32.04 6.60 -44.88
C SER A 473 -33.05 7.77 -44.91
N SER A 474 -32.52 9.00 -44.95
CA SER A 474 -32.86 10.00 -45.98
C SER A 474 -31.72 11.03 -46.12
N ALA A 475 -31.57 11.64 -47.29
CA ALA A 475 -30.45 12.54 -47.62
C ALA A 475 -30.78 14.01 -47.38
N LEU A 476 -29.74 14.83 -47.16
CA LEU A 476 -29.52 16.05 -47.95
C LEU A 476 -28.10 16.61 -47.75
N GLU A 477 -27.43 16.94 -48.85
CA GLU A 477 -26.11 17.58 -48.86
C GLU A 477 -26.22 19.11 -48.80
N ARG A 478 -25.15 19.76 -48.29
CA ARG A 478 -24.54 20.91 -48.96
C ARG A 478 -23.16 21.22 -48.38
N ALA A 479 -22.19 21.48 -49.25
CA ALA A 479 -20.81 21.83 -48.89
C ALA A 479 -20.49 23.27 -49.30
N VAL A 480 -19.70 23.98 -48.48
CA VAL A 480 -18.99 25.22 -48.83
C VAL A 480 -17.65 25.23 -48.08
N SER A 481 -16.62 25.77 -48.73
CA SER A 481 -15.21 25.87 -48.28
C SER A 481 -14.65 27.23 -48.73
N PRO A 482 -13.43 27.67 -48.33
CA PRO A 482 -12.81 27.64 -47.00
C PRO A 482 -12.14 28.99 -46.60
N LEU A 483 -11.68 29.13 -45.33
CA LEU A 483 -10.72 30.16 -44.83
C LEU A 483 -11.23 31.64 -44.84
N PRO A 484 -10.53 32.62 -44.19
CA PRO A 484 -9.24 32.57 -43.47
C PRO A 484 -9.27 33.07 -42.01
N ASN A 485 -8.10 33.08 -41.34
CA ASN A 485 -7.89 33.70 -40.03
C ASN A 485 -8.06 35.23 -40.06
N SER A 486 -8.78 35.80 -39.09
CA SER A 486 -8.30 36.91 -38.24
C SER A 486 -9.30 37.25 -37.13
N LEU A 487 -8.82 37.91 -36.07
CA LEU A 487 -9.57 38.66 -35.05
C LEU A 487 -10.78 37.96 -34.38
N MET A 488 -10.59 37.52 -33.13
CA MET A 488 -11.66 37.46 -32.15
C MET A 488 -11.22 38.22 -30.90
N GLU A 489 -12.04 39.14 -30.42
CA GLU A 489 -11.75 39.96 -29.25
C GLU A 489 -12.02 39.24 -27.93
N ARG A 490 -11.61 39.90 -26.84
CA ARG A 490 -11.74 39.42 -25.46
C ARG A 490 -13.21 39.30 -25.08
N PHE A 491 -13.55 38.22 -24.38
CA PHE A 491 -14.57 38.27 -23.34
C PHE A 491 -14.01 37.59 -22.09
N ASP A 492 -13.67 38.42 -21.11
CA ASP A 492 -13.34 37.97 -19.77
C ASP A 492 -14.60 37.40 -19.09
N TYR A 493 -14.40 36.42 -18.19
CA TYR A 493 -15.38 36.09 -17.17
C TYR A 493 -14.64 35.77 -15.87
N ASP A 494 -14.29 36.82 -15.14
CA ASP A 494 -13.88 36.73 -13.73
C ASP A 494 -15.03 36.17 -12.89
N ALA A 495 -14.78 35.06 -12.17
CA ALA A 495 -15.66 34.57 -11.12
C ALA A 495 -14.99 33.52 -10.21
N ASP A 496 -13.83 33.82 -9.60
CA ASP A 496 -13.39 33.02 -8.44
C ASP A 496 -12.49 33.80 -7.45
N GLY A 497 -12.97 33.98 -6.23
CA GLY A 497 -12.27 34.64 -5.13
C GLY A 497 -13.17 34.83 -3.90
N PRO A 498 -12.64 35.26 -2.73
CA PRO A 498 -11.24 35.57 -2.44
C PRO A 498 -10.71 34.77 -1.22
N THR A 499 -10.50 33.46 -1.35
CA THR A 499 -10.11 32.61 -0.19
C THR A 499 -8.60 32.62 0.11
N ASN A 500 -7.74 32.77 -0.90
CA ASN A 500 -6.27 32.70 -0.72
C ASN A 500 -5.65 33.95 -0.09
N GLU A 501 -6.33 35.11 -0.11
CA GLU A 501 -5.77 36.35 0.46
C GLU A 501 -5.69 36.32 2.00
N MET A 502 -6.67 35.69 2.66
CA MET A 502 -6.73 35.64 4.13
C MET A 502 -5.62 34.75 4.71
N PHE A 503 -5.25 33.67 4.01
CA PHE A 503 -4.16 32.77 4.40
C PHE A 503 -2.81 33.51 4.46
N SER A 504 -2.52 34.32 3.44
CA SER A 504 -1.32 35.16 3.39
C SER A 504 -1.26 36.20 4.51
N ARG A 505 -2.41 36.82 4.86
CA ARG A 505 -2.49 37.84 5.92
C ARG A 505 -2.34 37.26 7.34
N LEU A 506 -2.75 36.01 7.56
CA LEU A 506 -2.58 35.32 8.86
C LEU A 506 -1.14 34.90 9.13
N LEU A 507 -0.36 34.60 8.08
CA LEU A 507 1.06 34.26 8.19
C LEU A 507 1.99 35.48 8.31
N SER A 508 1.50 36.69 8.00
CA SER A 508 2.29 37.94 8.01
C SER A 508 2.22 38.73 9.33
N ALA A 509 1.67 38.16 10.41
CA ALA A 509 1.51 38.84 11.69
C ALA A 509 2.71 38.62 12.62
N ASP A 510 3.53 39.65 12.80
CA ASP A 510 4.70 39.66 13.71
C ASP A 510 4.30 39.37 15.17
N ASN A 511 4.56 38.16 15.65
CA ASN A 511 4.54 37.82 17.07
C ASN A 511 5.93 37.38 17.54
N LYS A 512 6.68 38.34 18.09
CA LYS A 512 8.03 38.13 18.63
C LYS A 512 7.98 37.27 19.89
N VAL A 513 8.55 36.06 19.83
CA VAL A 513 8.88 35.26 21.02
C VAL A 513 10.39 35.29 21.22
N HIS A 514 10.83 35.73 22.40
CA HIS A 514 12.25 35.84 22.73
C HIS A 514 12.90 34.46 22.93
N PHE A 515 14.09 34.27 22.35
CA PHE A 515 15.01 33.19 22.71
C PHE A 515 16.23 33.76 23.43
N ALA A 516 16.55 33.21 24.61
CA ALA A 516 17.76 33.51 25.36
C ALA A 516 18.08 32.35 26.33
N GLY A 517 19.37 32.07 26.55
CA GLY A 517 19.86 31.30 27.70
C GLY A 517 19.95 29.77 27.53
N ASP A 518 21.19 29.33 27.27
CA ASP A 518 21.88 28.16 27.81
C ASP A 518 21.30 26.72 27.71
N ALA A 519 22.17 25.82 27.27
CA ALA A 519 22.04 24.37 27.44
C ALA A 519 22.69 23.91 28.77
N PRO A 520 22.42 22.66 29.22
CA PRO A 520 23.38 21.62 28.86
C PRO A 520 22.77 20.26 28.47
N GLU A 521 23.65 19.36 28.03
CA GLU A 521 23.42 18.05 27.42
C GLU A 521 22.46 17.10 28.17
N ARG A 522 21.67 16.30 27.41
CA ARG A 522 21.51 14.83 27.61
C ARG A 522 20.69 14.10 26.52
N ASN A 523 21.43 13.44 25.62
CA ASN A 523 21.28 12.05 25.15
C ASN A 523 19.92 11.29 25.08
N LEU A 524 19.83 10.46 24.01
CA LEU A 524 19.08 9.19 23.85
C LEU A 524 17.62 9.17 23.33
N ILE A 525 17.51 9.16 21.99
CA ILE A 525 17.00 8.04 21.16
C ILE A 525 16.19 6.91 21.87
N SER A 526 14.96 6.64 21.40
CA SER A 526 14.49 5.29 20.98
C SER A 526 13.13 5.31 20.24
N PRO A 527 12.98 4.63 19.09
CA PRO A 527 11.69 4.28 18.46
C PRO A 527 11.29 2.80 18.73
N ILE A 528 10.19 2.34 18.12
CA ILE A 528 9.52 1.05 18.38
C ILE A 528 9.22 0.30 17.04
N PRO A 529 9.94 -0.80 16.69
CA PRO A 529 9.67 -1.66 15.52
C PRO A 529 9.15 -3.11 15.81
N PRO A 530 8.34 -3.70 14.91
CA PRO A 530 7.30 -4.70 15.27
C PRO A 530 7.63 -6.20 15.01
N LEU A 531 6.62 -7.07 15.12
CA LEU A 531 6.73 -8.55 15.13
C LEU A 531 5.67 -9.24 14.23
N ARG A 532 6.03 -10.26 13.43
CA ARG A 532 5.13 -11.40 13.05
C ARG A 532 5.86 -12.64 12.45
N VAL A 533 5.14 -13.77 12.33
CA VAL A 533 5.67 -15.16 12.25
C VAL A 533 4.90 -16.07 11.25
N ARG A 534 5.57 -17.04 10.59
CA ARG A 534 5.04 -18.27 9.87
C ARG A 534 6.19 -19.11 9.23
N THR A 535 6.15 -20.40 8.79
CA THR A 535 5.44 -21.68 9.13
C THR A 535 6.09 -22.89 8.33
N GLU A 536 5.59 -24.13 8.52
CA GLU A 536 5.67 -25.36 7.63
C GLU A 536 6.84 -26.41 7.84
N SER A 537 6.74 -27.78 7.95
CA SER A 537 5.68 -28.85 7.74
C SER A 537 5.77 -30.26 8.47
N TYR A 538 4.62 -31.02 8.61
CA TYR A 538 4.38 -32.53 8.52
C TYR A 538 4.65 -33.53 9.73
N THR A 539 4.09 -34.77 9.94
CA THR A 539 2.81 -35.57 9.62
C THR A 539 2.53 -36.71 10.70
N LEU A 540 2.02 -37.96 10.38
CA LEU A 540 1.63 -39.07 11.33
C LEU A 540 1.48 -40.51 10.73
N HIS A 541 1.60 -41.55 11.57
CA HIS A 541 1.17 -42.99 11.47
C HIS A 541 1.12 -43.59 12.92
N GLU A 542 0.62 -44.78 13.30
CA GLU A 542 -0.47 -45.70 12.85
C GLU A 542 -0.42 -47.05 13.65
N LYS A 543 -1.57 -47.66 14.05
CA LYS A 543 -1.79 -49.13 14.23
C LYS A 543 -3.23 -49.55 14.68
N GLN A 544 -3.75 -50.61 14.03
CA GLN A 544 -4.57 -51.79 14.45
C GLN A 544 -5.26 -51.83 15.86
N LYS A 545 -6.39 -52.55 16.13
CA LYS A 545 -7.09 -53.68 15.45
C LYS A 545 -8.49 -53.99 16.08
N ALA A 546 -9.48 -54.46 15.30
CA ALA A 546 -10.63 -55.30 15.73
C ALA A 546 -11.39 -55.90 14.50
N LYS A 547 -12.36 -56.82 14.70
CA LYS A 547 -13.14 -57.53 13.66
C LYS A 547 -14.67 -57.45 13.90
N GLY A 548 -15.50 -57.63 12.87
CA GLY A 548 -16.97 -57.83 12.97
C GLY A 548 -17.67 -57.94 11.61
N ASP A 549 -18.16 -59.13 11.26
CA ASP A 549 -18.54 -59.61 9.91
C ASP A 549 -19.69 -58.92 9.13
N SER A 550 -19.55 -58.96 7.80
CA SER A 550 -20.56 -59.12 6.71
C SER A 550 -21.98 -58.49 6.77
N GLY A 551 -22.35 -57.75 5.72
CA GLY A 551 -23.75 -57.43 5.36
C GLY A 551 -23.87 -56.72 4.00
N PHE A 552 -24.71 -57.22 3.10
CA PHE A 552 -24.84 -56.77 1.69
C PHE A 552 -25.80 -55.58 1.49
N LEU A 553 -25.65 -54.91 0.34
CA LEU A 553 -26.64 -54.10 -0.43
C LEU A 553 -26.87 -52.59 -0.15
N SER A 554 -26.88 -51.85 -1.28
CA SER A 554 -27.61 -50.61 -1.62
C SER A 554 -27.55 -49.37 -0.72
N ALA A 555 -27.10 -48.25 -1.30
CA ALA A 555 -27.28 -46.90 -0.74
C ALA A 555 -28.74 -46.42 -0.85
N PRO A 556 -29.15 -45.53 0.08
CA PRO A 556 -29.77 -44.28 -0.39
C PRO A 556 -29.28 -43.01 0.33
N THR A 557 -29.24 -41.92 -0.44
CA THR A 557 -29.53 -40.52 -0.08
C THR A 557 -29.23 -40.06 1.36
N ILE A 558 -28.10 -39.37 1.56
CA ILE A 558 -27.88 -38.52 2.74
C ILE A 558 -28.78 -37.28 2.64
N GLN A 559 -29.69 -37.10 3.60
CA GLN A 559 -30.39 -35.83 3.81
C GLN A 559 -29.45 -34.81 4.46
N ALA A 560 -29.57 -33.53 4.08
CA ALA A 560 -28.72 -32.48 4.63
C ALA A 560 -29.13 -32.13 6.07
N GLU A 561 -28.25 -32.41 7.04
CA GLU A 561 -28.45 -31.99 8.44
C GLU A 561 -28.31 -30.47 8.59
N VAL A 562 -29.14 -29.91 9.48
CA VAL A 562 -29.27 -28.46 9.66
C VAL A 562 -28.23 -27.93 10.64
N HIS A 563 -27.33 -27.04 10.19
CA HIS A 563 -26.44 -26.30 11.09
C HIS A 563 -27.25 -25.37 12.02
N GLN A 564 -27.07 -25.56 13.34
CA GLN A 564 -27.65 -24.71 14.36
C GLN A 564 -26.87 -23.38 14.46
N HIS A 565 -27.52 -22.26 14.16
CA HIS A 565 -26.94 -20.92 14.33
C HIS A 565 -27.09 -20.42 15.78
N PHE A 566 -25.99 -19.97 16.39
CA PHE A 566 -26.05 -19.14 17.59
C PHE A 566 -26.45 -17.69 17.22
N PRO A 567 -27.51 -17.11 17.82
CA PRO A 567 -28.04 -15.82 17.38
C PRO A 567 -27.25 -14.64 17.94
N HIS A 568 -26.50 -13.94 17.09
CA HIS A 568 -25.87 -12.64 17.37
C HIS A 568 -26.88 -11.47 17.57
N GLY A 569 -28.19 -11.74 17.55
CA GLY A 569 -29.26 -10.82 17.96
C GLY A 569 -29.62 -9.67 17.01
N LEU A 570 -28.87 -9.46 15.92
CA LEU A 570 -29.06 -8.33 14.99
C LEU A 570 -29.88 -8.66 13.73
N THR A 571 -30.17 -9.94 13.48
CA THR A 571 -30.95 -10.39 12.32
C THR A 571 -32.33 -9.73 12.30
N GLY A 572 -32.68 -9.07 11.20
CA GLY A 572 -33.96 -8.37 11.06
C GLY A 572 -34.11 -7.08 11.89
N LYS A 573 -33.08 -6.63 12.62
CA LYS A 573 -33.16 -5.42 13.46
C LYS A 573 -32.82 -4.15 12.68
N HIS A 574 -33.57 -3.07 12.93
CA HIS A 574 -33.16 -1.72 12.53
C HIS A 574 -31.95 -1.27 13.37
N ILE A 575 -30.98 -0.58 12.76
CA ILE A 575 -29.80 -0.02 13.42
C ILE A 575 -29.95 1.50 13.49
N LEU A 576 -30.45 2.01 14.62
CA LEU A 576 -30.94 3.40 14.73
C LEU A 576 -30.04 4.33 15.57
N SER A 577 -29.48 3.79 16.66
CA SER A 577 -28.69 4.50 17.69
C SER A 577 -27.54 3.60 18.15
N VAL A 578 -26.48 4.16 18.75
CA VAL A 578 -25.40 3.34 19.33
C VAL A 578 -25.81 2.59 20.60
N ASP A 579 -26.79 3.08 21.35
CA ASP A 579 -27.17 2.53 22.66
C ASP A 579 -27.79 1.11 22.57
N MET A 580 -28.16 0.67 21.36
CA MET A 580 -28.69 -0.69 21.14
C MET A 580 -27.61 -1.78 21.16
N PHE A 581 -26.32 -1.43 21.08
CA PHE A 581 -25.24 -2.40 20.94
C PHE A 581 -24.71 -2.86 22.30
N THR A 582 -24.67 -4.18 22.50
CA THR A 582 -23.89 -4.77 23.60
C THR A 582 -22.42 -4.95 23.19
N LYS A 583 -21.54 -5.11 24.18
CA LYS A 583 -20.10 -5.32 23.95
C LYS A 583 -19.83 -6.61 23.17
N GLU A 584 -20.69 -7.61 23.34
CA GLU A 584 -20.70 -8.90 22.65
C GLU A 584 -21.07 -8.71 21.17
N GLN A 585 -22.11 -7.91 20.88
CA GLN A 585 -22.48 -7.56 19.51
C GLN A 585 -21.38 -6.78 18.80
N LEU A 586 -20.70 -5.84 19.49
CA LEU A 586 -19.51 -5.18 18.94
C LEU A 586 -18.39 -6.18 18.61
N ASN A 587 -18.14 -7.14 19.50
CA ASN A 587 -17.17 -8.20 19.23
C ASN A 587 -17.54 -9.04 17.99
N TYR A 588 -18.81 -9.41 17.81
CA TYR A 588 -19.28 -10.11 16.60
C TYR A 588 -19.11 -9.25 15.34
N ILE A 589 -19.58 -7.99 15.33
CA ILE A 589 -19.46 -7.07 14.20
C ILE A 589 -17.98 -6.90 13.81
N PHE A 590 -17.11 -6.63 14.77
CA PHE A 590 -15.69 -6.36 14.50
C PHE A 590 -14.92 -7.61 14.09
N ASN A 591 -15.24 -8.79 14.63
CA ASN A 591 -14.60 -10.04 14.20
C ASN A 591 -15.05 -10.44 12.78
N LEU A 592 -16.32 -10.22 12.42
CA LEU A 592 -16.80 -10.41 11.05
C LEU A 592 -16.22 -9.37 10.08
N ALA A 593 -16.13 -8.09 10.48
CA ALA A 593 -15.52 -7.03 9.67
C ALA A 593 -14.05 -7.34 9.38
N GLN A 594 -13.28 -7.78 10.37
CA GLN A 594 -11.89 -8.22 10.18
C GLN A 594 -11.80 -9.48 9.30
N THR A 595 -12.79 -10.38 9.37
CA THR A 595 -12.88 -11.54 8.46
C THR A 595 -13.09 -11.08 7.02
N PHE A 596 -14.07 -10.21 6.77
CA PHE A 596 -14.31 -9.67 5.42
C PHE A 596 -13.12 -8.86 4.89
N ARG A 597 -12.45 -8.07 5.73
CA ARG A 597 -11.17 -7.42 5.37
C ARG A 597 -10.11 -8.45 4.96
N MET A 598 -9.90 -9.51 5.75
CA MET A 598 -8.97 -10.59 5.41
C MET A 598 -9.30 -11.37 4.13
N TYR A 599 -10.55 -11.35 3.66
CA TYR A 599 -10.94 -11.92 2.37
C TYR A 599 -10.74 -10.92 1.23
N VAL A 600 -11.17 -9.67 1.41
CA VAL A 600 -11.01 -8.59 0.41
C VAL A 600 -9.54 -8.26 0.14
N SER A 601 -8.71 -8.15 1.17
CA SER A 601 -7.24 -7.96 1.03
C SER A 601 -6.50 -9.20 0.49
N LYS A 602 -7.22 -10.23 0.05
CA LYS A 602 -6.67 -11.45 -0.59
C LYS A 602 -7.41 -11.79 -1.89
N ASP A 603 -8.14 -10.82 -2.45
CA ASP A 603 -8.99 -10.95 -3.64
C ASP A 603 -9.92 -12.18 -3.62
N ARG A 604 -10.35 -12.60 -2.42
CA ARG A 604 -11.31 -13.71 -2.26
C ARG A 604 -12.73 -13.20 -2.49
N PRO A 605 -13.50 -13.77 -3.43
CA PRO A 605 -14.87 -13.32 -3.68
C PRO A 605 -15.78 -13.63 -2.49
N LEU A 606 -16.60 -12.64 -2.13
CA LEU A 606 -17.67 -12.74 -1.13
C LEU A 606 -19.05 -12.57 -1.78
N ASP A 607 -19.13 -12.69 -3.12
CA ASP A 607 -20.33 -12.47 -3.94
C ASP A 607 -21.50 -13.45 -3.65
N HIS A 608 -21.24 -14.49 -2.87
CA HIS A 608 -22.21 -15.48 -2.43
C HIS A 608 -22.97 -15.07 -1.17
N VAL A 609 -22.42 -14.15 -0.35
CA VAL A 609 -22.94 -13.86 1.00
C VAL A 609 -24.32 -13.20 0.96
N LEU A 610 -24.45 -12.14 0.15
CA LEU A 610 -25.70 -11.38 -0.07
C LEU A 610 -26.20 -11.51 -1.52
N LYS A 611 -25.87 -12.63 -2.20
CA LYS A 611 -26.25 -12.85 -3.60
C LYS A 611 -27.76 -12.73 -3.80
N GLY A 612 -28.16 -11.82 -4.69
CA GLY A 612 -29.57 -11.55 -4.98
C GLY A 612 -30.31 -10.69 -3.95
N LYS A 613 -29.64 -10.16 -2.92
CA LYS A 613 -30.22 -9.19 -1.98
C LYS A 613 -30.17 -7.77 -2.53
N LEU A 614 -31.15 -6.95 -2.16
CA LEU A 614 -31.28 -5.55 -2.58
C LEU A 614 -31.18 -4.59 -1.39
N MET A 615 -30.38 -3.53 -1.55
CA MET A 615 -30.30 -2.40 -0.62
C MET A 615 -30.94 -1.17 -1.24
N ALA A 616 -31.88 -0.53 -0.55
CA ALA A 616 -32.28 0.84 -0.86
C ALA A 616 -31.30 1.82 -0.18
N SER A 617 -30.64 2.68 -0.96
CA SER A 617 -29.70 3.70 -0.50
C SER A 617 -30.37 5.07 -0.66
N ILE A 618 -30.89 5.62 0.44
CA ILE A 618 -31.77 6.80 0.47
C ILE A 618 -31.05 7.96 1.16
N PHE A 619 -30.73 9.00 0.40
CA PHE A 619 -29.93 10.13 0.87
C PHE A 619 -30.58 11.47 0.50
N TYR A 620 -31.24 12.09 1.48
CA TYR A 620 -31.73 13.47 1.39
C TYR A 620 -30.60 14.48 1.69
N GLU A 621 -29.66 14.13 2.58
CA GLU A 621 -28.39 14.88 2.69
C GLU A 621 -27.30 14.32 1.76
N VAL A 622 -26.51 15.20 1.16
CA VAL A 622 -25.32 14.84 0.37
C VAL A 622 -24.29 14.01 1.18
N SER A 623 -23.83 12.90 0.60
CA SER A 623 -22.79 12.06 1.20
C SER A 623 -22.00 11.25 0.18
N THR A 624 -20.67 11.43 0.16
CA THR A 624 -19.75 10.50 -0.51
C THR A 624 -19.45 9.31 0.41
N ARG A 625 -18.81 9.55 1.57
CA ARG A 625 -18.26 8.50 2.45
C ARG A 625 -19.31 7.58 3.06
N THR A 626 -20.54 8.06 3.30
CA THR A 626 -21.60 7.18 3.83
C THR A 626 -22.24 6.35 2.71
N CYS A 627 -22.70 7.00 1.63
CA CYS A 627 -23.37 6.31 0.52
C CYS A 627 -22.44 5.34 -0.22
N CYS A 628 -21.24 5.78 -0.60
CA CYS A 628 -20.35 4.98 -1.44
C CYS A 628 -19.85 3.70 -0.76
N SER A 629 -19.45 3.73 0.52
CA SER A 629 -18.94 2.49 1.17
C SER A 629 -20.03 1.60 1.78
N PHE A 630 -21.28 2.08 1.97
CA PHE A 630 -22.43 1.17 2.09
C PHE A 630 -22.69 0.44 0.76
N SER A 631 -22.63 1.18 -0.36
CA SER A 631 -22.91 0.63 -1.69
C SER A 631 -21.83 -0.38 -2.14
N ALA A 632 -20.55 -0.05 -1.93
CA ALA A 632 -19.43 -0.95 -2.15
C ALA A 632 -19.47 -2.17 -1.21
N ALA A 633 -19.93 -2.02 0.05
CA ALA A 633 -20.13 -3.14 0.95
C ALA A 633 -21.18 -4.12 0.43
N MET A 634 -22.35 -3.63 0.00
CA MET A 634 -23.40 -4.49 -0.58
C MET A 634 -22.92 -5.19 -1.87
N GLN A 635 -22.26 -4.46 -2.76
CA GLN A 635 -21.74 -5.01 -4.03
C GLN A 635 -20.63 -6.04 -3.82
N ARG A 636 -19.68 -5.82 -2.89
CA ARG A 636 -18.62 -6.80 -2.56
C ARG A 636 -19.17 -8.09 -1.96
N LEU A 637 -20.35 -8.04 -1.33
CA LEU A 637 -21.07 -9.21 -0.84
C LEU A 637 -22.02 -9.83 -1.89
N GLY A 638 -22.04 -9.31 -3.13
CA GLY A 638 -22.84 -9.83 -4.24
C GLY A 638 -24.30 -9.39 -4.28
N GLY A 639 -24.70 -8.48 -3.39
CA GLY A 639 -25.99 -7.82 -3.45
C GLY A 639 -26.00 -6.65 -4.45
N ARG A 640 -27.18 -6.08 -4.66
CA ARG A 640 -27.43 -4.95 -5.57
C ARG A 640 -27.94 -3.73 -4.80
N VAL A 641 -27.82 -2.55 -5.40
CA VAL A 641 -28.18 -1.27 -4.76
C VAL A 641 -29.15 -0.51 -5.65
N ILE A 642 -30.25 -0.04 -5.05
CA ILE A 642 -31.18 0.94 -5.61
C ILE A 642 -30.83 2.28 -4.96
N TYR A 643 -30.66 3.33 -5.76
CA TYR A 643 -30.33 4.66 -5.26
C TYR A 643 -31.55 5.58 -5.30
N MET A 644 -31.78 6.32 -4.22
CA MET A 644 -32.72 7.44 -4.14
C MET A 644 -32.00 8.65 -3.53
N ASN A 645 -32.16 9.80 -4.17
CA ASN A 645 -31.86 11.11 -3.60
C ASN A 645 -33.14 11.96 -3.62
N GLU A 646 -33.11 13.10 -2.94
CA GLU A 646 -34.26 14.02 -2.88
C GLU A 646 -34.58 14.68 -4.23
N SER A 647 -33.56 15.07 -5.01
CA SER A 647 -33.73 15.91 -6.21
C SER A 647 -34.21 15.18 -7.47
N THR A 648 -34.05 13.84 -7.54
CA THR A 648 -34.44 13.03 -8.70
C THR A 648 -35.51 11.98 -8.36
N SER A 649 -36.33 12.22 -7.34
CA SER A 649 -37.38 11.30 -6.88
C SER A 649 -38.74 12.00 -6.74
N SER A 650 -39.80 11.21 -6.48
CA SER A 650 -41.16 11.73 -6.26
C SER A 650 -41.32 12.54 -4.96
N ALA A 651 -40.29 12.63 -4.11
CA ALA A 651 -40.21 13.63 -3.04
C ALA A 651 -40.42 15.07 -3.57
N GLN A 652 -39.92 15.38 -4.78
CA GLN A 652 -40.16 16.67 -5.46
C GLN A 652 -41.65 16.94 -5.81
N LYS A 653 -42.52 15.92 -5.70
CA LYS A 653 -43.96 16.01 -5.92
C LYS A 653 -44.76 16.04 -4.61
N GLY A 654 -44.08 16.14 -3.46
CA GLY A 654 -44.70 16.11 -2.13
C GLY A 654 -44.92 14.71 -1.55
N GLU A 655 -44.28 13.67 -2.08
CA GLU A 655 -44.28 12.33 -1.49
C GLU A 655 -43.67 12.36 -0.07
N THR A 656 -44.32 11.73 0.92
CA THR A 656 -43.83 11.75 2.30
C THR A 656 -42.60 10.86 2.48
N LEU A 657 -41.84 11.08 3.56
CA LEU A 657 -40.74 10.19 3.93
C LEU A 657 -41.26 8.78 4.24
N GLU A 658 -42.43 8.69 4.87
CA GLU A 658 -43.10 7.43 5.21
C GLU A 658 -43.48 6.63 3.96
N ASP A 659 -44.11 7.27 2.96
CA ASP A 659 -44.52 6.64 1.70
C ASP A 659 -43.30 6.24 0.86
N SER A 660 -42.29 7.11 0.78
CA SER A 660 -41.00 6.84 0.13
C SER A 660 -40.34 5.57 0.70
N ILE A 661 -40.31 5.48 2.04
CA ILE A 661 -39.70 4.35 2.77
C ILE A 661 -40.53 3.08 2.63
N ALA A 662 -41.85 3.16 2.75
CA ALA A 662 -42.74 2.01 2.57
C ALA A 662 -42.64 1.44 1.15
N THR A 663 -42.58 2.30 0.13
CA THR A 663 -42.43 1.94 -1.28
C THR A 663 -41.09 1.25 -1.54
N LEU A 664 -39.97 1.85 -1.14
CA LEU A 664 -38.64 1.25 -1.35
C LEU A 664 -38.40 0.00 -0.49
N ALA A 665 -39.02 -0.11 0.68
CA ALA A 665 -39.06 -1.33 1.48
C ALA A 665 -39.89 -2.45 0.82
N GLY A 666 -40.73 -2.15 -0.17
CA GLY A 666 -41.36 -3.15 -1.05
C GLY A 666 -40.37 -3.81 -2.01
N TYR A 667 -39.36 -3.06 -2.49
CA TYR A 667 -38.38 -3.55 -3.47
C TYR A 667 -37.09 -4.09 -2.84
N ALA A 668 -36.71 -3.63 -1.65
CA ALA A 668 -35.43 -3.95 -1.01
C ALA A 668 -35.55 -4.98 0.13
N ASP A 669 -34.42 -5.57 0.51
CA ASP A 669 -34.26 -6.38 1.72
C ASP A 669 -33.85 -5.54 2.93
N VAL A 670 -33.15 -4.43 2.71
CA VAL A 670 -32.63 -3.52 3.73
C VAL A 670 -32.60 -2.08 3.20
N VAL A 671 -32.86 -1.12 4.09
CA VAL A 671 -32.86 0.32 3.78
C VAL A 671 -31.71 1.00 4.53
N VAL A 672 -30.92 1.81 3.84
CA VAL A 672 -29.97 2.76 4.41
C VAL A 672 -30.55 4.16 4.23
N LEU A 673 -30.76 4.91 5.31
CA LEU A 673 -31.39 6.23 5.27
C LEU A 673 -30.51 7.30 5.93
N ARG A 674 -30.32 8.43 5.24
CA ARG A 674 -29.77 9.68 5.78
C ARG A 674 -30.68 10.86 5.44
N HIS A 675 -31.02 11.67 6.44
CA HIS A 675 -32.03 12.73 6.33
C HIS A 675 -31.71 13.94 7.25
N PRO A 676 -32.01 15.19 6.84
CA PRO A 676 -31.55 16.39 7.55
C PRO A 676 -32.27 16.70 8.87
N SER A 677 -33.49 16.17 9.08
CA SER A 677 -34.23 16.34 10.34
C SER A 677 -33.89 15.23 11.36
N PRO A 678 -33.52 15.54 12.62
CA PRO A 678 -33.32 14.54 13.67
C PRO A 678 -34.55 13.68 13.94
N GLY A 679 -34.37 12.43 14.36
CA GLY A 679 -35.46 11.49 14.67
C GLY A 679 -36.25 10.97 13.45
N SER A 680 -36.06 11.55 12.26
CA SER A 680 -36.68 11.10 11.00
C SER A 680 -36.44 9.63 10.70
N VAL A 681 -35.24 9.10 10.99
CA VAL A 681 -34.90 7.69 10.76
C VAL A 681 -35.65 6.75 11.72
N LEU A 682 -35.97 7.22 12.94
CA LEU A 682 -36.86 6.50 13.86
C LEU A 682 -38.29 6.48 13.32
N LYS A 683 -38.81 7.64 12.86
CA LYS A 683 -40.15 7.75 12.24
C LYS A 683 -40.29 6.88 10.99
N ALA A 684 -39.25 6.84 10.15
CA ALA A 684 -39.15 5.94 9.00
C ALA A 684 -39.12 4.45 9.43
N SER A 685 -38.41 4.10 10.50
CA SER A 685 -38.35 2.70 10.97
C SER A 685 -39.71 2.16 11.43
N GLN A 686 -40.59 3.00 11.99
CA GLN A 686 -41.95 2.62 12.40
C GLN A 686 -42.85 2.22 11.22
N HIS A 687 -42.56 2.74 10.02
CA HIS A 687 -43.33 2.49 8.79
C HIS A 687 -42.64 1.48 7.85
N CYS A 688 -41.42 1.04 8.17
CA CYS A 688 -40.63 0.15 7.33
C CYS A 688 -40.72 -1.32 7.77
N ARG A 689 -41.21 -2.19 6.89
CA ARG A 689 -41.27 -3.65 7.12
C ARG A 689 -39.92 -4.37 6.92
N LYS A 690 -38.83 -3.62 6.77
CA LYS A 690 -37.47 -4.09 6.50
C LYS A 690 -36.50 -3.43 7.50
N PRO A 691 -35.32 -4.01 7.76
CA PRO A 691 -34.29 -3.36 8.54
C PRO A 691 -33.92 -1.99 7.95
N VAL A 692 -33.84 -0.97 8.83
CA VAL A 692 -33.43 0.40 8.49
C VAL A 692 -32.11 0.68 9.19
N LEU A 693 -31.12 1.18 8.46
CA LEU A 693 -29.79 1.53 8.97
C LEU A 693 -29.62 3.05 8.94
N ASN A 694 -29.37 3.66 10.11
CA ASN A 694 -29.13 5.09 10.25
C ASN A 694 -27.74 5.46 9.69
N ALA A 695 -27.76 6.29 8.64
CA ALA A 695 -26.61 6.87 7.97
C ALA A 695 -26.46 8.38 8.24
N GLY A 696 -27.22 8.93 9.19
CA GLY A 696 -27.19 10.29 9.71
C GLY A 696 -28.58 10.93 9.78
N ASP A 697 -29.01 11.36 10.96
CA ASP A 697 -30.28 12.10 11.15
C ASP A 697 -30.04 13.51 11.72
N GLY A 698 -29.83 14.50 10.84
CA GLY A 698 -29.60 15.90 11.23
C GLY A 698 -28.41 16.08 12.17
N VAL A 699 -28.63 16.63 13.36
CA VAL A 699 -27.63 16.72 14.46
C VAL A 699 -27.80 15.61 15.52
N GLY A 700 -28.54 14.54 15.19
CA GLY A 700 -28.77 13.36 16.03
C GLY A 700 -27.58 12.41 16.03
N GLU A 701 -27.73 11.23 15.42
CA GLU A 701 -26.74 10.15 15.50
C GLU A 701 -26.14 9.73 14.15
N HIS A 702 -25.03 9.00 14.24
CA HIS A 702 -24.48 8.25 13.11
C HIS A 702 -23.86 6.92 13.62
N PRO A 703 -24.68 5.91 13.97
CA PRO A 703 -24.18 4.70 14.65
C PRO A 703 -23.21 3.89 13.79
N SER A 704 -23.44 3.83 12.48
CA SER A 704 -22.53 3.16 11.54
C SER A 704 -21.17 3.86 11.38
N GLN A 705 -21.04 5.14 11.77
CA GLN A 705 -19.77 5.86 11.86
C GLN A 705 -19.07 5.55 13.20
N ALA A 706 -19.77 5.68 14.34
CA ALA A 706 -19.18 5.36 15.63
C ALA A 706 -18.63 3.92 15.70
N LEU A 707 -19.32 2.96 15.08
CA LEU A 707 -18.82 1.58 14.94
C LEU A 707 -17.49 1.48 14.16
N LEU A 708 -17.37 2.18 13.02
CA LEU A 708 -16.15 2.11 12.20
C LEU A 708 -14.99 2.89 12.84
N ASP A 709 -15.31 3.94 13.60
CA ASP A 709 -14.34 4.70 14.38
C ASP A 709 -13.74 3.83 15.49
N VAL A 710 -14.58 3.16 16.31
CA VAL A 710 -14.11 2.21 17.35
C VAL A 710 -13.35 1.02 16.76
N PHE A 711 -13.77 0.50 15.59
CA PHE A 711 -13.01 -0.53 14.86
C PHE A 711 -11.63 -0.02 14.42
N THR A 712 -11.54 1.23 13.94
CA THR A 712 -10.26 1.83 13.52
C THR A 712 -9.33 2.00 14.73
N ILE A 713 -9.82 2.50 15.86
CA ILE A 713 -9.04 2.59 17.12
C ILE A 713 -8.49 1.21 17.52
N ARG A 714 -9.34 0.17 17.48
CA ARG A 714 -8.96 -1.21 17.78
C ARG A 714 -7.86 -1.73 16.84
N GLU A 715 -7.93 -1.46 15.55
CA GLU A 715 -6.97 -1.96 14.56
C GLU A 715 -5.65 -1.19 14.54
N GLU A 716 -5.66 0.12 14.76
CA GLU A 716 -4.46 0.96 14.75
C GLU A 716 -3.65 0.83 16.06
N ILE A 717 -4.31 0.76 17.22
CA ILE A 717 -3.65 0.74 18.54
C ILE A 717 -3.54 -0.69 19.12
N GLY A 718 -4.43 -1.60 18.70
CA GLY A 718 -4.55 -2.98 19.17
C GLY A 718 -5.54 -3.20 20.32
N THR A 719 -6.04 -2.12 20.93
CA THR A 719 -7.04 -2.10 22.01
C THR A 719 -7.85 -0.80 21.94
N VAL A 720 -9.01 -0.78 22.60
CA VAL A 720 -9.77 0.45 22.89
C VAL A 720 -9.73 0.78 24.39
N ASN A 721 -9.45 -0.20 25.26
CA ASN A 721 -9.40 0.01 26.71
C ASN A 721 -8.03 0.57 27.13
N GLY A 722 -8.04 1.47 28.11
CA GLY A 722 -6.87 2.13 28.70
C GLY A 722 -6.45 3.43 28.02
N LEU A 723 -7.18 3.88 27.00
CA LEU A 723 -6.78 5.00 26.14
C LEU A 723 -7.31 6.36 26.62
N VAL A 724 -6.54 7.41 26.34
CA VAL A 724 -6.98 8.81 26.36
C VAL A 724 -7.41 9.19 24.93
N ILE A 725 -8.70 9.48 24.76
CA ILE A 725 -9.31 9.82 23.48
C ILE A 725 -9.74 11.28 23.53
N THR A 726 -9.12 12.11 22.69
CA THR A 726 -9.31 13.56 22.63
C THR A 726 -10.14 13.91 21.41
N LEU A 727 -11.33 14.49 21.63
CA LEU A 727 -12.28 14.89 20.61
C LEU A 727 -12.15 16.40 20.37
N VAL A 728 -11.95 16.81 19.12
CA VAL A 728 -11.54 18.18 18.75
C VAL A 728 -12.51 18.80 17.74
N GLY A 729 -12.87 20.08 17.93
CA GLY A 729 -13.56 20.91 16.92
C GLY A 729 -15.00 21.23 17.29
N ASP A 730 -15.94 20.94 16.38
CA ASP A 730 -17.37 21.19 16.56
C ASP A 730 -18.05 20.02 17.29
N LEU A 731 -17.89 20.01 18.61
CA LEU A 731 -18.46 18.99 19.49
C LEU A 731 -19.97 19.19 19.70
N LYS A 732 -20.48 20.41 19.54
CA LYS A 732 -21.90 20.78 19.65
C LYS A 732 -22.75 20.18 18.54
N ASN A 733 -22.34 20.33 17.27
CA ASN A 733 -23.10 19.87 16.11
C ASN A 733 -22.61 18.50 15.58
N GLY A 734 -21.49 17.99 16.10
CA GLY A 734 -20.84 16.75 15.65
C GLY A 734 -21.57 15.46 15.99
N ARG A 735 -22.67 15.14 15.28
CA ARG A 735 -23.43 13.86 15.40
C ARG A 735 -22.57 12.59 15.45
N THR A 736 -21.45 12.56 14.72
CA THR A 736 -20.51 11.43 14.74
C THR A 736 -19.80 11.31 16.08
N VAL A 737 -19.41 12.44 16.67
CA VAL A 737 -18.80 12.54 17.99
C VAL A 737 -19.79 12.17 19.10
N HIS A 738 -21.06 12.56 18.97
CA HIS A 738 -22.12 12.21 19.94
C HIS A 738 -22.32 10.69 20.02
N SER A 739 -22.47 10.02 18.86
CA SER A 739 -22.53 8.57 18.79
C SER A 739 -21.21 7.92 19.24
N LEU A 740 -20.04 8.48 18.90
CA LEU A 740 -18.74 7.93 19.31
C LEU A 740 -18.55 8.00 20.84
N ALA A 741 -18.79 9.14 21.47
CA ALA A 741 -18.66 9.32 22.92
C ALA A 741 -19.59 8.38 23.70
N ARG A 742 -20.84 8.19 23.23
CA ARG A 742 -21.79 7.22 23.82
C ARG A 742 -21.32 5.78 23.64
N LEU A 743 -20.90 5.38 22.43
CA LEU A 743 -20.44 4.02 22.14
C LEU A 743 -19.16 3.66 22.92
N LEU A 744 -18.27 4.63 23.11
CA LEU A 744 -17.03 4.44 23.89
C LEU A 744 -17.27 4.12 25.37
N THR A 745 -18.46 4.40 25.92
CA THR A 745 -18.82 4.00 27.31
C THR A 745 -18.87 2.48 27.54
N LEU A 746 -18.86 1.67 26.46
CA LEU A 746 -18.71 0.22 26.54
C LEU A 746 -17.26 -0.22 26.77
N TYR A 747 -16.30 0.70 26.77
CA TYR A 747 -14.86 0.48 26.97
C TYR A 747 -14.34 1.33 28.13
N ASN A 748 -13.25 0.88 28.76
CA ASN A 748 -12.59 1.68 29.80
C ASN A 748 -11.68 2.73 29.14
N VAL A 749 -12.15 3.97 29.03
CA VAL A 749 -11.44 5.09 28.37
C VAL A 749 -11.48 6.36 29.22
N HIS A 750 -10.61 7.31 28.89
CA HIS A 750 -10.68 8.69 29.37
C HIS A 750 -10.99 9.59 28.17
N LEU A 751 -11.99 10.46 28.30
CA LEU A 751 -12.39 11.39 27.24
C LEU A 751 -11.87 12.80 27.54
N ARG A 752 -11.27 13.44 26.54
CA ARG A 752 -10.90 14.85 26.57
C ARG A 752 -11.65 15.59 25.46
N TYR A 753 -12.07 16.82 25.73
CA TYR A 753 -12.81 17.68 24.81
C TYR A 753 -12.04 18.97 24.55
N VAL A 754 -11.80 19.30 23.28
CA VAL A 754 -11.17 20.56 22.85
C VAL A 754 -12.08 21.22 21.81
N SER A 755 -12.62 22.39 22.15
CA SER A 755 -13.63 23.06 21.31
C SER A 755 -13.75 24.55 21.65
N PRO A 756 -14.09 25.42 20.68
CA PRO A 756 -14.52 26.78 20.96
C PRO A 756 -15.64 26.83 22.00
N ALA A 757 -15.71 27.89 22.81
CA ALA A 757 -16.65 27.99 23.93
C ALA A 757 -18.14 27.90 23.52
N ASN A 758 -18.47 28.31 22.28
CA ASN A 758 -19.81 28.19 21.68
C ASN A 758 -20.12 26.81 21.07
N LEU A 759 -19.13 25.91 20.95
CA LEU A 759 -19.22 24.58 20.32
C LEU A 759 -18.92 23.40 21.26
N LYS A 760 -19.02 23.60 22.59
CA LYS A 760 -18.78 22.55 23.60
C LYS A 760 -19.71 21.33 23.45
N MET A 761 -19.24 20.18 23.96
CA MET A 761 -19.98 18.92 23.96
C MET A 761 -21.35 19.07 24.66
N PRO A 762 -22.49 18.67 24.04
CA PRO A 762 -23.81 18.90 24.62
C PRO A 762 -24.01 18.23 26.00
N ASN A 763 -24.65 18.97 26.92
CA ASN A 763 -24.84 18.58 28.32
C ASN A 763 -25.59 17.26 28.54
N ASN A 764 -26.37 16.79 27.57
CA ASN A 764 -26.99 15.46 27.61
C ASN A 764 -25.98 14.34 27.32
N ILE A 765 -25.01 14.56 26.44
CA ILE A 765 -23.94 13.61 26.12
C ILE A 765 -22.96 13.51 27.30
N THR A 766 -22.48 14.63 27.83
CA THR A 766 -21.53 14.62 28.96
C THR A 766 -22.13 13.99 30.22
N LYS A 767 -23.43 14.23 30.50
CA LYS A 767 -24.17 13.55 31.57
C LYS A 767 -24.37 12.06 31.32
N PHE A 768 -24.65 11.62 30.09
CA PHE A 768 -24.74 10.20 29.75
C PHE A 768 -23.40 9.49 30.01
N VAL A 769 -22.30 10.07 29.52
CA VAL A 769 -20.94 9.55 29.68
C VAL A 769 -20.53 9.49 31.16
N ALA A 770 -20.84 10.54 31.94
CA ALA A 770 -20.63 10.55 33.39
C ALA A 770 -21.47 9.48 34.11
N GLY A 771 -22.72 9.28 33.70
CA GLY A 771 -23.61 8.22 34.20
C GLY A 771 -23.15 6.78 33.88
N LYS A 772 -22.12 6.62 33.04
CA LYS A 772 -21.43 5.35 32.78
C LYS A 772 -20.08 5.23 33.50
N GLY A 773 -19.70 6.23 34.32
CA GLY A 773 -18.44 6.23 35.08
C GLY A 773 -17.20 6.56 34.26
N ILE A 774 -17.34 7.09 33.04
CA ILE A 774 -16.22 7.47 32.19
C ILE A 774 -15.68 8.84 32.59
N HIS A 775 -14.36 8.92 32.79
CA HIS A 775 -13.67 10.17 33.14
C HIS A 775 -13.66 11.14 31.96
N GLN A 776 -13.95 12.42 32.25
CA GLN A 776 -14.09 13.49 31.25
C GLN A 776 -13.31 14.73 31.68
N GLN A 777 -12.69 15.42 30.72
CA GLN A 777 -12.00 16.69 30.91
C GLN A 777 -12.25 17.62 29.72
N GLU A 778 -12.37 18.92 29.96
CA GLU A 778 -12.38 19.96 28.92
C GLU A 778 -11.05 20.72 28.93
N PHE A 779 -10.56 21.12 27.77
CA PHE A 779 -9.31 21.87 27.59
C PHE A 779 -9.48 22.91 26.47
N ASP A 780 -8.81 24.06 26.61
CA ASP A 780 -8.93 25.18 25.66
C ASP A 780 -7.87 25.15 24.53
N THR A 781 -6.85 24.28 24.61
CA THR A 781 -5.76 24.17 23.61
C THR A 781 -5.45 22.73 23.20
N LEU A 782 -4.83 22.54 22.03
CA LEU A 782 -4.32 21.23 21.59
C LEU A 782 -2.96 20.91 22.23
N GLU A 783 -2.14 21.94 22.36
CA GLU A 783 -0.78 21.96 22.88
C GLU A 783 -0.64 21.24 24.23
N GLU A 784 -1.63 21.41 25.11
CA GLU A 784 -1.68 20.82 26.44
C GLU A 784 -2.07 19.33 26.42
N VAL A 785 -2.98 18.91 25.53
CA VAL A 785 -3.54 17.55 25.53
C VAL A 785 -2.77 16.55 24.69
N LEU A 786 -2.03 17.00 23.67
CA LEU A 786 -1.30 16.13 22.74
C LEU A 786 -0.26 15.18 23.38
N PRO A 787 0.47 15.54 24.47
CA PRO A 787 1.40 14.64 25.13
C PRO A 787 0.76 13.36 25.71
N ASP A 788 -0.49 13.44 26.17
CA ASP A 788 -1.23 12.28 26.72
C ASP A 788 -2.16 11.61 25.71
N THR A 789 -2.46 12.24 24.58
CA THR A 789 -3.51 11.77 23.66
C THR A 789 -3.09 10.49 22.92
N ASP A 790 -3.85 9.40 23.05
CA ASP A 790 -3.66 8.17 22.27
C ASP A 790 -4.49 8.16 20.97
N VAL A 791 -5.65 8.83 20.96
CA VAL A 791 -6.49 9.03 19.77
C VAL A 791 -6.90 10.50 19.70
N LEU A 792 -6.49 11.20 18.65
CA LEU A 792 -6.92 12.57 18.36
C LEU A 792 -8.01 12.50 17.27
N TYR A 793 -9.27 12.60 17.69
CA TYR A 793 -10.41 12.58 16.77
C TYR A 793 -10.83 14.01 16.45
N VAL A 794 -10.44 14.49 15.28
CA VAL A 794 -10.66 15.87 14.82
C VAL A 794 -11.94 15.95 14.01
N THR A 795 -12.62 17.10 14.08
CA THR A 795 -13.86 17.37 13.35
C THR A 795 -13.88 18.73 12.68
N ARG A 796 -14.60 18.79 11.55
CA ARG A 796 -14.89 19.98 10.77
C ARG A 796 -15.83 20.92 11.51
N ILE A 797 -15.49 22.22 11.55
CA ILE A 797 -16.41 23.27 11.96
C ILE A 797 -17.57 23.37 10.94
N GLN A 798 -18.81 23.13 11.37
CA GLN A 798 -19.95 23.03 10.46
C GLN A 798 -20.50 24.43 10.08
N ARG A 799 -19.93 25.07 9.05
CA ARG A 799 -20.40 26.37 8.52
C ARG A 799 -21.91 26.45 8.33
N GLU A 800 -22.51 25.34 7.90
CA GLU A 800 -23.94 25.13 7.71
C GLU A 800 -24.80 25.14 8.99
N ARG A 801 -24.20 25.39 10.17
CA ARG A 801 -24.85 25.46 11.49
C ARG A 801 -24.65 26.79 12.24
N PHE A 802 -23.99 27.77 11.62
CA PHE A 802 -23.80 29.11 12.19
C PHE A 802 -24.84 30.09 11.63
N GLU A 803 -25.30 31.01 12.48
CA GLU A 803 -26.26 32.06 12.10
C GLU A 803 -25.57 33.26 11.43
N SER A 804 -24.26 33.45 11.68
CA SER A 804 -23.45 34.51 11.08
C SER A 804 -22.08 34.01 10.61
N GLN A 805 -21.57 34.61 9.53
CA GLN A 805 -20.23 34.31 9.02
C GLN A 805 -19.14 34.71 10.03
N GLU A 806 -19.31 35.81 10.76
CA GLU A 806 -18.36 36.24 11.80
C GLU A 806 -18.17 35.21 12.93
N GLU A 807 -19.25 34.57 13.39
CA GLU A 807 -19.14 33.56 14.46
C GLU A 807 -18.43 32.29 13.95
N TYR A 808 -18.68 31.91 12.70
CA TYR A 808 -17.93 30.84 12.04
C TYR A 808 -16.45 31.19 11.89
N ASP A 809 -16.12 32.37 11.38
CA ASP A 809 -14.73 32.80 11.19
C ASP A 809 -13.97 32.87 12.53
N LYS A 810 -14.63 33.32 13.61
CA LYS A 810 -14.10 33.28 14.99
C LYS A 810 -13.88 31.87 15.54
N ALA A 811 -14.61 30.86 15.05
CA ALA A 811 -14.42 29.45 15.43
C ALA A 811 -13.41 28.71 14.54
N CYS A 812 -13.08 29.24 13.36
CA CYS A 812 -12.12 28.66 12.42
C CYS A 812 -10.66 28.91 12.83
N GLY A 813 -9.72 28.18 12.24
CA GLY A 813 -8.27 28.39 12.41
C GLY A 813 -7.65 28.03 13.77
N HIS A 814 -8.42 28.02 14.86
CA HIS A 814 -7.91 27.83 16.23
C HIS A 814 -7.38 26.42 16.52
N PHE A 815 -7.91 25.39 15.84
CA PHE A 815 -7.60 23.98 16.10
C PHE A 815 -7.18 23.26 14.82
N VAL A 816 -5.98 23.60 14.33
CA VAL A 816 -5.40 23.05 13.09
C VAL A 816 -4.27 22.07 13.39
N VAL A 817 -4.42 20.82 12.93
CA VAL A 817 -3.35 19.81 13.02
C VAL A 817 -2.30 20.07 11.94
N THR A 818 -1.12 20.50 12.35
CA THR A 818 0.06 20.70 11.48
C THR A 818 1.18 19.70 11.82
N PRO A 819 2.11 19.39 10.88
CA PRO A 819 3.29 18.58 11.19
C PRO A 819 4.10 19.12 12.36
N GLN A 820 4.21 20.45 12.48
CA GLN A 820 4.96 21.16 13.52
C GLN A 820 4.29 20.95 14.89
N LEU A 821 2.97 21.13 15.01
CA LEU A 821 2.22 20.87 16.24
C LEU A 821 2.33 19.39 16.66
N MET A 822 2.25 18.48 15.69
CA MET A 822 2.32 17.04 15.90
C MET A 822 3.71 16.50 16.28
N THR A 823 4.73 17.35 16.39
CA THR A 823 6.00 17.02 17.06
C THR A 823 5.85 16.87 18.57
N ARG A 824 4.89 17.57 19.20
CA ARG A 824 4.59 17.52 20.65
C ARG A 824 3.77 16.30 21.06
N ALA A 825 3.16 15.62 20.08
CA ALA A 825 2.24 14.53 20.30
C ALA A 825 2.95 13.17 20.48
N LYS A 826 2.27 12.19 21.08
CA LYS A 826 2.83 10.82 21.24
C LYS A 826 3.36 10.25 19.92
N ARG A 827 4.40 9.41 20.02
CA ARG A 827 4.88 8.57 18.90
C ARG A 827 3.88 7.46 18.57
N ARG A 828 3.24 6.87 19.58
CA ARG A 828 2.18 5.87 19.44
C ARG A 828 0.83 6.49 19.78
N MET A 829 0.21 7.10 18.78
CA MET A 829 -1.18 7.57 18.77
C MET A 829 -1.69 7.58 17.32
N VAL A 830 -2.99 7.84 17.11
CA VAL A 830 -3.54 8.12 15.77
C VAL A 830 -4.38 9.38 15.70
N VAL A 831 -4.34 10.04 14.54
CA VAL A 831 -5.20 11.17 14.16
C VAL A 831 -6.30 10.65 13.25
N MET A 832 -7.55 10.83 13.68
CA MET A 832 -8.76 10.37 13.01
C MET A 832 -9.66 11.55 12.64
N HIS A 833 -10.44 11.41 11.57
CA HIS A 833 -11.35 12.45 11.08
C HIS A 833 -12.46 11.82 10.23
N PRO A 834 -13.75 12.13 10.46
CA PRO A 834 -14.86 11.50 9.74
C PRO A 834 -15.00 11.91 8.26
N LEU A 835 -14.35 13.02 7.87
CA LEU A 835 -14.28 13.62 6.53
C LEU A 835 -15.63 14.12 5.93
N PRO A 836 -15.63 15.21 5.12
CA PRO A 836 -14.47 15.92 4.58
C PRO A 836 -13.83 16.87 5.60
N ARG A 837 -12.52 17.09 5.48
CA ARG A 837 -11.81 18.20 6.10
C ARG A 837 -11.81 19.43 5.18
N VAL A 838 -11.53 20.60 5.73
CA VAL A 838 -11.36 21.86 4.99
C VAL A 838 -9.98 22.48 5.26
N PHE A 839 -9.64 22.73 6.52
CA PHE A 839 -8.39 23.35 6.96
C PHE A 839 -7.87 22.83 8.32
N GLU A 840 -8.71 22.12 9.08
CA GLU A 840 -8.45 21.62 10.45
C GLU A 840 -7.36 20.54 10.53
N ILE A 841 -6.92 20.00 9.39
CA ILE A 841 -5.73 19.15 9.26
C ILE A 841 -4.98 19.59 7.99
N SER A 842 -3.73 20.03 8.14
CA SER A 842 -2.86 20.39 7.01
C SER A 842 -2.64 19.20 6.07
N PRO A 843 -2.73 19.37 4.74
CA PRO A 843 -2.40 18.33 3.77
C PRO A 843 -0.96 17.79 3.87
N GLU A 844 -0.03 18.56 4.45
CA GLU A 844 1.34 18.10 4.71
C GLU A 844 1.39 16.92 5.69
N PHE A 845 0.42 16.85 6.60
CA PHE A 845 0.32 15.82 7.64
C PHE A 845 -0.17 14.46 7.09
N ASP A 846 -0.64 14.38 5.85
CA ASP A 846 -1.07 13.13 5.19
C ASP A 846 0.05 12.09 5.09
N SER A 847 1.31 12.57 5.10
CA SER A 847 2.52 11.75 5.07
C SER A 847 2.90 11.12 6.42
N ASP A 848 2.34 11.60 7.54
CA ASP A 848 2.64 11.08 8.87
C ASP A 848 1.94 9.72 9.08
N PRO A 849 2.64 8.65 9.53
CA PRO A 849 2.02 7.34 9.73
C PRO A 849 0.84 7.36 10.72
N ARG A 850 0.77 8.35 11.63
CA ARG A 850 -0.32 8.54 12.59
C ARG A 850 -1.60 9.08 11.93
N ALA A 851 -1.53 9.59 10.69
CA ALA A 851 -2.71 10.03 9.93
C ALA A 851 -3.55 8.81 9.49
N ALA A 852 -4.65 8.55 10.21
CA ALA A 852 -5.47 7.35 10.03
C ALA A 852 -6.79 7.61 9.27
N TYR A 853 -7.20 8.86 9.01
CA TYR A 853 -8.51 9.21 8.45
C TYR A 853 -8.87 8.57 7.09
N PHE A 854 -7.88 8.28 6.23
CA PHE A 854 -8.13 7.48 5.02
C PHE A 854 -8.28 5.98 5.31
N ARG A 855 -7.49 5.42 6.23
CA ARG A 855 -7.61 4.01 6.69
C ARG A 855 -8.94 3.78 7.43
N GLN A 856 -9.37 4.77 8.21
CA GLN A 856 -10.69 4.89 8.83
C GLN A 856 -11.80 4.81 7.77
N THR A 857 -11.69 5.59 6.68
CA THR A 857 -12.65 5.55 5.58
C THR A 857 -12.77 4.17 4.93
N GLU A 858 -11.65 3.45 4.76
CA GLU A 858 -11.63 2.05 4.27
C GLU A 858 -12.24 1.08 5.29
N CYS A 859 -11.90 1.21 6.57
CA CYS A 859 -12.50 0.44 7.68
C CYS A 859 -14.03 0.53 7.70
N GLY A 860 -14.57 1.68 7.30
CA GLY A 860 -16.00 1.91 7.11
C GLY A 860 -16.68 0.95 6.13
N MET A 861 -15.98 0.50 5.08
CA MET A 861 -16.50 -0.51 4.16
C MET A 861 -16.65 -1.86 4.87
N TYR A 862 -15.61 -2.34 5.56
CA TYR A 862 -15.61 -3.66 6.20
C TYR A 862 -16.61 -3.77 7.35
N VAL A 863 -16.75 -2.73 8.18
CA VAL A 863 -17.76 -2.68 9.25
C VAL A 863 -19.18 -2.67 8.67
N ARG A 864 -19.40 -1.99 7.54
CA ARG A 864 -20.71 -1.98 6.87
C ARG A 864 -21.01 -3.29 6.13
N MET A 865 -19.99 -4.00 5.62
CA MET A 865 -20.15 -5.38 5.15
C MET A 865 -20.62 -6.30 6.29
N ALA A 866 -19.99 -6.21 7.46
CA ALA A 866 -20.39 -6.99 8.64
C ALA A 866 -21.83 -6.67 9.08
N LEU A 867 -22.20 -5.38 9.18
CA LEU A 867 -23.56 -4.95 9.51
C LEU A 867 -24.60 -5.50 8.52
N LEU A 868 -24.36 -5.36 7.21
CA LEU A 868 -25.29 -5.84 6.17
C LEU A 868 -25.45 -7.37 6.22
N ALA A 869 -24.36 -8.12 6.39
CA ALA A 869 -24.39 -9.58 6.50
C ALA A 869 -25.15 -10.05 7.75
N MET A 870 -24.89 -9.46 8.93
CA MET A 870 -25.56 -9.82 10.18
C MET A 870 -27.04 -9.44 10.17
N VAL A 871 -27.38 -8.22 9.74
CA VAL A 871 -28.78 -7.74 9.70
C VAL A 871 -29.64 -8.57 8.74
N LEU A 872 -29.06 -9.05 7.63
CA LEU A 872 -29.74 -9.92 6.65
C LEU A 872 -29.64 -11.44 6.97
N GLY A 873 -28.98 -11.83 8.07
CA GLY A 873 -28.88 -13.23 8.50
C GLY A 873 -28.03 -14.10 7.58
N LYS A 874 -26.83 -13.62 7.22
CA LYS A 874 -25.89 -14.23 6.26
C LYS A 874 -24.44 -14.22 6.77
N CYS A 875 -24.26 -14.53 8.06
CA CYS A 875 -22.96 -14.62 8.74
C CYS A 875 -22.78 -15.98 9.41
#